data_AF-A0A956F8L7-F1
#
_entry.id   AF-A0A956F8L7-F1
#
_cell.length_a   1.000
_cell.length_b   1.000
_cell.length_c   1.000
_cell.angle_alpha   90.00
_cell.angle_beta   90.00
_cell.angle_gamma   90.00
#
_symmetry.space_group_name_H-M   'P 1'
#
loop_
_entity.id
_entity.type
_entity.pdbx_description
1 polymer ?
#
loop_
_entity_poly.entity_id
_entity_poly.type
_entity_poly.pdbx_seq_one_letter_code
_entity_poly.pdbx_strand_id
1 'polypeptide(L)'
;MNSKPTSWTGALLALLALTGCPSDDVPIDTDDGTSTGGDGTTTTGMSMTTMEPTTADGTGSSSDGNPETGEAESSTTDVIPPPEPQEFVVTIENVSNTGLMWSPLSPGLWANHEAGADVLFQADVPDDGEGLEALAEDGDPTDLEVAVATHPGVLQSGVFDTPTMAGAPGPLLPGDSYEFSFVAEPGTRLSFATMLVGSNDSVVATSPVGVSLFAGGGQPLGERDVSSSLRIWDAGTEIDQAPGQGPAQALHGGSPNMGPPEAMAVFPFDYSTRALPLGPDLVRVEVDDDPMSPGTFIITLTNVSGDRGTLVTPLSPLLWATHTDAIALFSEGAAASPELEALAEDGEAGPLDALLGGSADVGEHAVLPGPGGGPILPGESVSWSLTPNGGFPYLSLASMVGQSNDAFLAAGPVRDEPVAGIPLFEDGMLRDNQDIEADIRAHLTPWDAGTEANQVPGVGVDQAPRQGGPGDGAADPDPTVRRYVDVTNDLSGDSAGGFLTVVVNFAGGDYTIEIINTSDTTVYPGILTPVLWALHDDTFSLFELGMPASPGLELLAEDGDPAGLLGEVMGMAGVIASGVEDTRTGGGMPMPGPIPPGESYEFTVTPDATNRFISFATMIMPSNDTFASVGPGGVALLDAMGNPIAEEAVAADIAIQLRAWDAGTEGNQAGAAGRDMAPMGMPNTGPGNGSGTVRVAEADPAPADDRIWSMPNAEDVIRVVVAPAP
;
A
#
# COMPACT_ATOMS: atom_id res chain seq x y z
N MET A 1 -24.90 -31.33 31.74
CA MET A 1 -23.51 -30.89 31.97
C MET A 1 -23.03 -30.43 30.63
N ASN A 2 -22.94 -29.13 30.42
CA ASN A 2 -22.66 -28.58 29.11
C ASN A 2 -21.15 -28.65 28.90
N SER A 3 -20.72 -29.30 27.83
CA SER A 3 -19.44 -29.00 27.21
C SER A 3 -19.55 -27.62 26.56
N LYS A 4 -18.68 -26.68 26.92
CA LYS A 4 -18.39 -25.56 26.03
C LYS A 4 -17.76 -26.11 24.74
N PRO A 5 -17.97 -25.49 23.57
CA PRO A 5 -17.04 -25.66 22.46
C PRO A 5 -15.66 -25.14 22.88
N THR A 6 -14.60 -25.59 22.20
CA THR A 6 -13.23 -25.10 22.41
C THR A 6 -13.00 -23.87 21.52
N SER A 7 -13.41 -22.71 21.99
CA SER A 7 -13.24 -21.43 21.29
C SER A 7 -11.77 -21.03 21.15
N TRP A 8 -11.44 -20.44 19.98
CA TRP A 8 -10.26 -19.65 19.60
C TRP A 8 -8.87 -20.03 20.17
N THR A 9 -8.68 -19.88 21.48
CA THR A 9 -7.46 -20.15 22.26
C THR A 9 -6.65 -21.42 21.91
N GLY A 10 -7.29 -22.44 21.33
CA GLY A 10 -6.63 -23.68 20.92
C GLY A 10 -5.78 -23.57 19.64
N ALA A 11 -6.17 -22.70 18.70
CA ALA A 11 -5.47 -22.53 17.42
C ALA A 11 -4.31 -21.54 17.51
N LEU A 12 -4.43 -20.51 18.35
CA LEU A 12 -3.44 -19.44 18.53
C LEU A 12 -2.04 -19.97 18.90
N LEU A 13 -1.98 -21.11 19.61
CA LEU A 13 -0.73 -21.77 19.99
C LEU A 13 0.06 -22.34 18.79
N ALA A 14 -0.55 -22.51 17.61
CA ALA A 14 0.16 -22.94 16.41
C ALA A 14 0.88 -21.77 15.71
N LEU A 15 0.26 -20.58 15.71
CA LEU A 15 0.82 -19.37 15.10
C LEU A 15 2.03 -18.86 15.91
N LEU A 16 1.91 -18.82 17.24
CA LEU A 16 2.98 -18.36 18.14
C LEU A 16 4.17 -19.34 18.29
N ALA A 17 4.01 -20.63 17.96
CA ALA A 17 5.00 -21.68 18.28
C ALA A 17 6.12 -21.88 17.24
N LEU A 18 6.15 -21.13 16.15
CA LEU A 18 7.26 -21.16 15.18
C LEU A 18 8.58 -20.58 15.74
N THR A 19 8.50 -19.83 16.84
CA THR A 19 9.64 -19.20 17.56
C THR A 19 10.55 -20.18 18.32
N GLY A 20 10.30 -21.49 18.26
CA GLY A 20 10.95 -22.51 19.10
C GLY A 20 12.29 -23.05 18.60
N CYS A 21 13.34 -22.22 18.56
CA CYS A 21 14.70 -22.63 18.16
C CYS A 21 15.33 -23.73 19.06
N PRO A 22 15.72 -24.91 18.52
CA PRO A 22 16.62 -25.86 19.18
C PRO A 22 18.04 -25.70 18.63
N SER A 23 19.01 -25.37 19.51
CA SER A 23 20.42 -25.27 19.13
C SER A 23 21.09 -26.64 18.99
N ASP A 24 21.07 -27.23 17.78
CA ASP A 24 21.78 -28.47 17.46
C ASP A 24 23.20 -28.18 16.92
N ASP A 25 24.22 -28.42 17.75
CA ASP A 25 25.64 -28.36 17.39
C ASP A 25 25.98 -29.36 16.26
N VAL A 26 26.25 -28.86 15.05
CA VAL A 26 26.89 -29.65 13.98
C VAL A 26 28.39 -29.34 13.95
N PRO A 27 29.28 -30.28 14.34
CA PRO A 27 30.71 -30.01 14.41
C PRO A 27 31.32 -29.90 13.01
N ILE A 28 32.15 -28.87 12.81
CA ILE A 28 33.01 -28.73 11.63
C ILE A 28 34.05 -29.85 11.65
N ASP A 29 33.94 -30.79 10.71
CA ASP A 29 34.97 -31.80 10.47
C ASP A 29 36.01 -31.25 9.47
N THR A 30 37.27 -31.22 9.90
CA THR A 30 38.39 -30.75 9.09
C THR A 30 39.29 -31.92 8.73
N ASP A 31 39.42 -32.26 7.45
CA ASP A 31 40.56 -33.05 6.99
C ASP A 31 40.99 -32.70 5.55
N ASP A 32 42.27 -32.95 5.25
CA ASP A 32 42.91 -32.63 3.97
C ASP A 32 43.05 -33.85 3.03
N GLY A 33 43.54 -33.67 1.79
CA GLY A 33 43.48 -34.77 0.79
C GLY A 33 44.26 -34.67 -0.54
N THR A 34 45.08 -33.64 -0.73
CA THR A 34 46.19 -33.51 -1.73
C THR A 34 46.25 -34.35 -3.04
N SER A 35 46.22 -33.65 -4.19
CA SER A 35 46.98 -33.95 -5.46
C SER A 35 46.59 -35.19 -6.31
N THR A 36 46.72 -35.24 -7.64
CA THR A 36 47.82 -34.87 -8.58
C THR A 36 47.27 -34.68 -10.03
N GLY A 37 47.93 -34.02 -11.00
CA GLY A 37 49.11 -33.14 -11.00
C GLY A 37 49.79 -32.96 -12.38
N GLY A 38 49.95 -31.70 -12.84
CA GLY A 38 50.86 -31.22 -13.94
C GLY A 38 50.59 -31.67 -15.39
N ASP A 39 51.15 -31.06 -16.44
CA ASP A 39 51.76 -29.71 -16.66
C ASP A 39 51.82 -29.45 -18.20
N GLY A 40 51.83 -28.19 -18.67
CA GLY A 40 51.86 -27.87 -20.11
C GLY A 40 51.56 -26.41 -20.49
N THR A 41 52.52 -25.50 -20.31
CA THR A 41 52.52 -24.08 -20.76
C THR A 41 52.28 -23.91 -22.28
N THR A 42 51.81 -22.78 -22.84
CA THR A 42 52.40 -21.41 -22.78
C THR A 42 51.48 -20.26 -23.24
N THR A 43 51.61 -19.07 -22.61
CA THR A 43 51.53 -17.67 -23.16
C THR A 43 50.29 -17.21 -23.98
N THR A 44 49.75 -15.98 -23.87
CA THR A 44 50.05 -14.78 -23.04
C THR A 44 48.81 -13.88 -23.03
N GLY A 45 48.52 -13.19 -21.93
CA GLY A 45 47.47 -12.15 -21.88
C GLY A 45 48.04 -10.72 -22.01
N MET A 46 47.16 -9.76 -22.28
CA MET A 46 47.44 -8.31 -22.18
C MET A 46 46.24 -7.57 -21.59
N SER A 47 46.53 -6.50 -20.87
CA SER A 47 45.60 -5.56 -20.26
C SER A 47 46.27 -4.16 -20.23
N MET A 48 45.54 -3.17 -19.72
CA MET A 48 45.90 -1.78 -19.44
C MET A 48 45.79 -0.76 -20.59
N THR A 49 45.31 0.41 -20.16
CA THR A 49 45.17 1.69 -20.85
C THR A 49 46.41 2.59 -20.67
N THR A 50 46.43 3.70 -21.44
CA THR A 50 46.88 5.07 -21.07
C THR A 50 47.97 5.76 -21.93
N MET A 51 47.69 7.05 -22.18
CA MET A 51 48.57 8.18 -22.55
C MET A 51 49.17 8.33 -23.96
N GLU A 52 49.48 9.59 -24.26
CA GLU A 52 49.78 10.20 -25.57
C GLU A 52 51.23 9.98 -26.04
N PRO A 53 51.56 10.43 -27.27
CA PRO A 53 52.57 11.50 -27.34
C PRO A 53 52.35 12.58 -28.42
N THR A 54 53.17 13.64 -28.36
CA THR A 54 53.09 14.85 -29.19
C THR A 54 54.10 14.91 -30.35
N THR A 55 54.01 15.99 -31.15
CA THR A 55 55.09 16.67 -31.92
C THR A 55 55.71 16.01 -33.17
N ALA A 56 55.19 16.45 -34.33
CA ALA A 56 55.87 17.33 -35.33
C ALA A 56 56.98 16.83 -36.31
N ASP A 57 56.97 17.49 -37.48
CA ASP A 57 58.00 17.59 -38.55
C ASP A 57 58.31 16.30 -39.38
N GLY A 58 58.55 16.34 -40.70
CA GLY A 58 58.40 17.46 -41.65
C GLY A 58 59.01 17.22 -43.04
N THR A 59 58.56 18.04 -44.01
CA THR A 59 59.18 18.34 -45.34
C THR A 59 59.11 17.35 -46.52
N GLY A 60 58.79 17.91 -47.70
CA GLY A 60 59.20 17.47 -49.04
C GLY A 60 58.24 16.57 -49.84
N SER A 61 58.08 16.71 -51.16
CA SER A 61 58.37 17.80 -52.13
C SER A 61 57.84 17.38 -53.52
N SER A 62 57.32 18.33 -54.33
CA SER A 62 57.25 18.30 -55.82
C SER A 62 56.46 17.15 -56.53
N SER A 63 55.78 17.34 -57.66
CA SER A 63 55.50 18.58 -58.44
C SER A 63 54.45 18.34 -59.55
N ASP A 64 53.69 19.40 -59.84
CA ASP A 64 53.12 19.82 -61.14
C ASP A 64 52.14 18.92 -61.92
N GLY A 65 50.89 19.41 -62.04
CA GLY A 65 49.82 18.89 -62.89
C GLY A 65 48.68 19.91 -63.07
N ASN A 66 48.85 20.86 -63.99
CA ASN A 66 47.96 22.03 -64.21
C ASN A 66 46.73 21.67 -65.10
N PRO A 67 45.72 22.54 -65.34
CA PRO A 67 44.49 22.55 -64.52
C PRO A 67 43.19 22.55 -65.36
N GLU A 68 42.08 22.03 -64.82
CA GLU A 68 40.73 22.34 -65.34
C GLU A 68 39.75 22.71 -64.22
N THR A 69 38.73 23.49 -64.58
CA THR A 69 37.91 24.32 -63.70
C THR A 69 36.97 23.52 -62.79
N GLY A 70 37.17 23.63 -61.47
CA GLY A 70 36.09 23.41 -60.50
C GLY A 70 35.35 24.71 -60.24
N GLU A 71 34.06 24.77 -60.55
CA GLU A 71 33.16 25.79 -60.01
C GLU A 71 32.86 25.48 -58.54
N ALA A 72 32.53 26.49 -57.75
CA ALA A 72 32.36 26.34 -56.31
C ALA A 72 30.97 25.77 -55.99
N GLU A 73 30.90 24.46 -55.72
CA GLU A 73 29.72 23.90 -55.04
C GLU A 73 29.63 24.46 -53.62
N SER A 74 28.45 24.99 -53.30
CA SER A 74 28.19 25.59 -52.00
C SER A 74 28.03 24.48 -50.97
N SER A 75 28.83 24.50 -49.91
CA SER A 75 28.48 23.77 -48.69
C SER A 75 27.23 24.41 -48.10
N THR A 76 26.07 23.87 -48.46
CA THR A 76 24.86 24.06 -47.68
C THR A 76 25.13 23.50 -46.30
N THR A 77 24.98 24.34 -45.27
CA THR A 77 24.64 23.83 -43.95
C THR A 77 23.38 22.98 -44.11
N ASP A 78 23.39 21.74 -43.61
CA ASP A 78 22.15 21.01 -43.41
C ASP A 78 21.30 21.81 -42.42
N VAL A 79 20.34 22.55 -42.97
CA VAL A 79 19.23 23.08 -42.20
C VAL A 79 18.42 21.85 -41.82
N ILE A 80 18.64 21.36 -40.60
CA ILE A 80 17.69 20.43 -39.97
C ILE A 80 16.32 21.08 -40.17
N PRO A 81 15.38 20.41 -40.85
CA PRO A 81 14.07 21.01 -41.09
C PRO A 81 13.47 21.42 -39.75
N PRO A 82 12.74 22.55 -39.66
CA PRO A 82 11.99 22.84 -38.46
C PRO A 82 11.14 21.61 -38.15
N PRO A 83 11.22 21.04 -36.94
CA PRO A 83 10.60 19.76 -36.67
C PRO A 83 9.08 19.91 -36.92
N GLU A 84 8.53 19.02 -37.74
CA GLU A 84 7.19 19.20 -38.29
C GLU A 84 6.12 18.65 -37.33
N PRO A 85 4.90 19.23 -37.30
CA PRO A 85 3.80 18.68 -36.52
C PRO A 85 3.44 17.27 -36.97
N GLN A 86 3.11 16.40 -36.02
CA GLN A 86 2.81 14.99 -36.24
C GLN A 86 1.42 14.68 -35.70
N GLU A 87 0.58 14.00 -36.48
CA GLU A 87 -0.66 13.41 -35.96
C GLU A 87 -0.32 12.16 -35.13
N PHE A 88 -0.87 12.09 -33.92
CA PHE A 88 -0.79 10.91 -33.05
C PHE A 88 -2.18 10.30 -32.90
N VAL A 89 -2.23 8.96 -32.88
CA VAL A 89 -3.37 8.17 -32.45
C VAL A 89 -3.10 7.69 -31.03
N VAL A 90 -4.13 7.76 -30.18
CA VAL A 90 -4.13 7.22 -28.81
C VAL A 90 -5.22 6.17 -28.75
N THR A 91 -4.84 4.96 -28.35
CA THR A 91 -5.78 3.88 -28.02
C THR A 91 -5.74 3.67 -26.51
N ILE A 92 -6.91 3.68 -25.87
CA ILE A 92 -7.11 3.37 -24.45
C ILE A 92 -7.90 2.07 -24.38
N GLU A 93 -7.41 1.07 -23.66
CA GLU A 93 -7.98 -0.27 -23.51
C GLU A 93 -8.22 -0.54 -22.01
N ASN A 94 -9.44 -0.93 -21.61
CA ASN A 94 -9.71 -1.33 -20.23
C ASN A 94 -9.27 -2.79 -20.05
N VAL A 95 -8.25 -3.02 -19.22
CA VAL A 95 -7.63 -4.34 -18.97
C VAL A 95 -7.99 -4.94 -17.60
N SER A 96 -8.88 -4.29 -16.85
CA SER A 96 -9.28 -4.68 -15.49
C SER A 96 -9.99 -6.06 -15.43
N ASN A 97 -10.31 -6.68 -16.56
CA ASN A 97 -10.80 -8.06 -16.64
C ASN A 97 -9.68 -9.09 -16.41
N THR A 98 -8.42 -8.64 -16.33
CA THR A 98 -7.24 -9.49 -16.03
C THR A 98 -6.50 -9.11 -14.76
N GLY A 99 -6.79 -7.94 -14.18
CA GLY A 99 -6.21 -7.44 -12.93
C GLY A 99 -6.90 -7.94 -11.66
N LEU A 100 -6.48 -7.42 -10.50
CA LEU A 100 -7.04 -7.78 -9.19
C LEU A 100 -8.42 -7.17 -8.90
N MET A 101 -8.79 -6.11 -9.62
CA MET A 101 -10.01 -5.33 -9.46
C MET A 101 -10.73 -5.20 -10.80
N TRP A 102 -12.00 -5.60 -10.86
CA TRP A 102 -12.86 -5.33 -12.02
C TRP A 102 -13.48 -3.94 -11.88
N SER A 103 -13.33 -3.08 -12.88
CA SER A 103 -13.91 -1.73 -12.90
C SER A 103 -14.11 -1.23 -14.33
N PRO A 104 -15.28 -0.65 -14.66
CA PRO A 104 -15.39 0.23 -15.82
C PRO A 104 -14.48 1.46 -15.66
N LEU A 105 -14.24 2.16 -16.77
CA LEU A 105 -13.67 3.51 -16.77
C LEU A 105 -14.71 4.48 -17.34
N SER A 106 -14.75 5.74 -16.88
CA SER A 106 -15.73 6.71 -17.39
C SER A 106 -15.37 7.22 -18.80
N PRO A 107 -16.24 7.99 -19.46
CA PRO A 107 -15.79 9.02 -20.40
C PRO A 107 -14.73 9.91 -19.74
N GLY A 108 -13.70 10.31 -20.48
CA GLY A 108 -12.60 11.11 -19.95
C GLY A 108 -12.18 12.22 -20.91
N LEU A 109 -11.15 12.98 -20.55
CA LEU A 109 -10.62 14.06 -21.39
C LEU A 109 -9.12 13.93 -21.61
N TRP A 110 -8.64 14.56 -22.67
CA TRP A 110 -7.23 14.68 -23.01
C TRP A 110 -6.85 16.13 -23.38
N ALA A 111 -5.58 16.45 -23.20
CA ALA A 111 -4.98 17.74 -23.53
C ALA A 111 -3.61 17.53 -24.22
N ASN A 112 -3.39 18.26 -25.31
CA ASN A 112 -2.10 18.45 -25.96
C ASN A 112 -1.59 19.86 -25.59
N HIS A 113 -0.54 19.95 -24.78
CA HIS A 113 -0.13 21.19 -24.11
C HIS A 113 1.38 21.46 -24.15
N GLU A 114 1.76 22.71 -23.89
CA GLU A 114 3.15 23.13 -23.67
C GLU A 114 3.71 22.48 -22.38
N ALA A 115 4.99 22.09 -22.42
CA ALA A 115 5.64 21.44 -21.29
C ALA A 115 5.87 22.41 -20.11
N GLY A 116 5.41 22.03 -18.92
CA GLY A 116 5.43 22.91 -17.74
C GLY A 116 4.19 23.80 -17.61
N ALA A 117 3.11 23.46 -18.32
CA ALA A 117 1.75 23.79 -17.91
C ALA A 117 1.13 22.53 -17.30
N ASP A 118 0.71 22.61 -16.04
CA ASP A 118 0.04 21.55 -15.30
C ASP A 118 -1.47 21.73 -15.52
N VAL A 119 -2.03 21.01 -16.49
CA VAL A 119 -3.30 21.42 -17.15
C VAL A 119 -4.56 20.73 -16.65
N LEU A 120 -4.46 19.56 -16.00
CA LEU A 120 -5.63 18.82 -15.50
C LEU A 120 -5.86 19.06 -14.00
N PHE A 121 -4.76 19.16 -13.24
CA PHE A 121 -4.68 19.40 -11.82
C PHE A 121 -3.22 19.71 -11.45
N GLN A 122 -2.97 20.20 -10.24
CA GLN A 122 -1.65 20.33 -9.65
C GLN A 122 -1.52 19.29 -8.54
N ALA A 123 -0.46 18.47 -8.55
CA ALA A 123 -0.18 17.57 -7.44
C ALA A 123 0.17 18.35 -6.17
N ASP A 124 -0.15 17.81 -5.00
CA ASP A 124 0.10 18.39 -3.67
C ASP A 124 -0.66 19.73 -3.43
N VAL A 125 -1.72 19.99 -4.21
CA VAL A 125 -2.59 21.16 -4.13
C VAL A 125 -4.06 20.70 -4.22
N PRO A 126 -5.00 21.21 -3.40
CA PRO A 126 -6.44 20.89 -3.52
C PRO A 126 -7.01 21.24 -4.90
N ASP A 127 -8.11 20.60 -5.33
CA ASP A 127 -8.78 20.97 -6.58
C ASP A 127 -9.13 22.47 -6.60
N ASP A 128 -8.89 23.10 -7.76
CA ASP A 128 -9.20 24.51 -8.00
C ASP A 128 -10.73 24.74 -8.15
N GLY A 129 -11.54 23.67 -8.15
CA GLY A 129 -12.99 23.70 -8.36
C GLY A 129 -13.37 23.94 -9.83
N GLU A 130 -12.46 23.60 -10.75
CA GLU A 130 -12.65 23.77 -12.20
C GLU A 130 -13.12 22.48 -12.90
N GLY A 131 -13.44 21.43 -12.13
CA GLY A 131 -14.21 20.26 -12.60
C GLY A 131 -13.57 18.89 -12.35
N LEU A 132 -12.51 18.80 -11.54
CA LEU A 132 -11.90 17.50 -11.21
C LEU A 132 -12.86 16.64 -10.38
N GLU A 133 -13.50 17.22 -9.36
CA GLU A 133 -14.63 16.68 -8.58
C GLU A 133 -15.63 15.90 -9.47
N ALA A 134 -16.17 16.56 -10.50
CA ALA A 134 -17.16 15.96 -11.40
C ALA A 134 -16.62 14.81 -12.28
N LEU A 135 -15.32 14.75 -12.52
CA LEU A 135 -14.68 13.61 -13.20
C LEU A 135 -14.33 12.48 -12.22
N ALA A 136 -13.96 12.81 -10.98
CA ALA A 136 -13.50 11.88 -9.95
C ALA A 136 -14.66 11.13 -9.27
N GLU A 137 -15.78 11.82 -9.03
CA GLU A 137 -16.99 11.26 -8.41
C GLU A 137 -18.00 10.69 -9.44
N ASP A 138 -18.36 11.50 -10.44
CA ASP A 138 -19.45 11.20 -11.40
C ASP A 138 -18.96 10.58 -12.73
N GLY A 139 -17.68 10.78 -13.05
CA GLY A 139 -17.14 10.44 -14.37
C GLY A 139 -17.61 11.36 -15.51
N ASP A 140 -18.01 12.61 -15.22
CA ASP A 140 -18.36 13.63 -16.22
C ASP A 140 -17.18 14.59 -16.49
N PRO A 141 -16.44 14.43 -17.61
CA PRO A 141 -15.33 15.31 -17.97
C PRO A 141 -15.76 16.71 -18.47
N THR A 142 -17.06 17.04 -18.52
CA THR A 142 -17.57 18.20 -19.27
C THR A 142 -17.03 19.54 -18.77
N ASP A 143 -17.13 19.84 -17.47
CA ASP A 143 -16.70 21.15 -16.95
C ASP A 143 -15.17 21.26 -16.90
N LEU A 144 -14.45 20.17 -16.61
CA LEU A 144 -12.99 20.12 -16.69
C LEU A 144 -12.46 20.31 -18.12
N GLU A 145 -13.15 19.78 -19.15
CA GLU A 145 -12.77 20.06 -20.54
C GLU A 145 -12.93 21.54 -20.88
N VAL A 146 -13.97 22.21 -20.36
CA VAL A 146 -14.17 23.65 -20.54
C VAL A 146 -13.06 24.47 -19.88
N ALA A 147 -12.59 24.06 -18.69
CA ALA A 147 -11.42 24.67 -18.04
C ALA A 147 -10.16 24.47 -18.88
N VAL A 148 -9.80 23.21 -19.15
CA VAL A 148 -8.63 22.78 -19.95
C VAL A 148 -8.58 23.46 -21.31
N ALA A 149 -9.69 23.51 -22.05
CA ALA A 149 -9.78 24.15 -23.37
C ALA A 149 -9.48 25.66 -23.36
N THR A 150 -9.48 26.29 -22.18
CA THR A 150 -9.12 27.70 -22.00
C THR A 150 -7.80 27.93 -21.24
N HIS A 151 -7.19 26.86 -20.71
CA HIS A 151 -5.98 26.95 -19.89
C HIS A 151 -4.76 27.45 -20.70
N PRO A 152 -3.98 28.42 -20.20
CA PRO A 152 -2.77 28.90 -20.88
C PRO A 152 -1.77 27.76 -21.16
N GLY A 153 -1.41 27.59 -22.44
CA GLY A 153 -0.48 26.54 -22.88
C GLY A 153 -1.15 25.26 -23.40
N VAL A 154 -2.47 25.10 -23.27
CA VAL A 154 -3.20 24.06 -24.03
C VAL A 154 -3.32 24.48 -25.50
N LEU A 155 -3.05 23.54 -26.40
CA LEU A 155 -3.07 23.75 -27.85
C LEU A 155 -4.26 23.06 -28.53
N GLN A 156 -4.67 21.91 -27.99
CA GLN A 156 -5.84 21.11 -28.36
C GLN A 156 -6.30 20.32 -27.12
N SER A 157 -7.60 20.12 -26.99
CA SER A 157 -8.24 19.30 -25.96
C SER A 157 -9.42 18.52 -26.56
N GLY A 158 -9.99 17.60 -25.78
CA GLY A 158 -11.31 17.06 -26.04
C GLY A 158 -11.68 15.90 -25.12
N VAL A 159 -12.94 15.48 -25.21
CA VAL A 159 -13.48 14.29 -24.53
C VAL A 159 -13.26 13.04 -25.38
N PHE A 160 -12.99 11.89 -24.73
CA PHE A 160 -13.18 10.55 -25.26
C PHE A 160 -14.35 9.88 -24.51
N ASP A 161 -15.40 9.48 -25.24
CA ASP A 161 -16.66 9.01 -24.65
C ASP A 161 -17.27 7.78 -25.31
N THR A 162 -16.82 7.38 -26.50
CA THR A 162 -17.49 6.39 -27.36
C THR A 162 -16.57 5.21 -27.62
N PRO A 163 -16.83 4.02 -27.04
CA PRO A 163 -16.01 2.83 -27.28
C PRO A 163 -15.96 2.44 -28.77
N THR A 164 -14.84 1.87 -29.23
CA THR A 164 -14.55 1.59 -30.65
C THR A 164 -15.53 0.62 -31.32
N MET A 165 -16.22 -0.22 -30.53
CA MET A 165 -17.29 -1.13 -30.98
C MET A 165 -18.70 -0.61 -30.69
N ALA A 166 -18.85 0.53 -30.00
CA ALA A 166 -20.14 1.13 -29.67
C ALA A 166 -20.67 2.04 -30.79
N GLY A 167 -21.95 2.42 -30.68
CA GLY A 167 -22.63 3.34 -31.60
C GLY A 167 -23.03 4.69 -30.98
N ALA A 168 -22.65 4.92 -29.72
CA ALA A 168 -22.98 6.09 -28.92
C ALA A 168 -22.01 6.19 -27.71
N PRO A 169 -21.93 7.36 -27.04
CA PRO A 169 -21.19 7.53 -25.81
C PRO A 169 -21.62 6.60 -24.67
N GLY A 170 -20.67 6.22 -23.82
CA GLY A 170 -20.87 5.40 -22.61
C GLY A 170 -19.53 4.97 -21.98
N PRO A 171 -19.54 4.49 -20.72
CA PRO A 171 -18.33 4.07 -20.02
C PRO A 171 -17.63 2.88 -20.72
N LEU A 172 -16.32 2.79 -20.51
CA LEU A 172 -15.48 1.73 -21.07
C LEU A 172 -15.51 0.49 -20.18
N LEU A 173 -16.21 -0.55 -20.64
CA LEU A 173 -16.28 -1.83 -19.94
C LEU A 173 -14.96 -2.62 -20.09
N PRO A 174 -14.62 -3.50 -19.13
CA PRO A 174 -13.39 -4.30 -19.21
C PRO A 174 -13.32 -5.19 -20.45
N GLY A 175 -12.29 -4.98 -21.28
CA GLY A 175 -12.10 -5.58 -22.59
C GLY A 175 -12.47 -4.70 -23.80
N ASP A 176 -13.11 -3.55 -23.60
CA ASP A 176 -13.34 -2.55 -24.65
C ASP A 176 -12.20 -1.51 -24.76
N SER A 177 -12.20 -0.75 -25.85
CA SER A 177 -11.25 0.36 -26.08
C SER A 177 -11.91 1.67 -26.54
N TYR A 178 -11.31 2.82 -26.20
CA TYR A 178 -11.50 4.11 -26.87
C TYR A 178 -10.35 4.37 -27.86
N GLU A 179 -10.59 5.19 -28.89
CA GLU A 179 -9.55 5.67 -29.81
C GLU A 179 -9.80 7.13 -30.21
N PHE A 180 -8.75 7.95 -30.22
CA PHE A 180 -8.79 9.33 -30.73
C PHE A 180 -7.47 9.73 -31.41
N SER A 181 -7.49 10.79 -32.25
CA SER A 181 -6.29 11.36 -32.86
C SER A 181 -6.22 12.89 -32.74
N PHE A 182 -5.00 13.43 -32.70
CA PHE A 182 -4.74 14.86 -32.61
C PHE A 182 -3.37 15.22 -33.22
N VAL A 183 -3.16 16.50 -33.56
CA VAL A 183 -1.89 16.97 -34.14
C VAL A 183 -1.03 17.63 -33.07
N ALA A 184 0.12 17.02 -32.77
CA ALA A 184 1.06 17.50 -31.76
C ALA A 184 2.21 18.31 -32.38
N GLU A 185 2.75 19.27 -31.63
CA GLU A 185 3.94 20.04 -32.04
C GLU A 185 5.19 19.64 -31.23
N PRO A 186 6.40 19.70 -31.83
CA PRO A 186 7.63 19.28 -31.18
C PRO A 186 7.93 19.96 -29.83
N GLY A 187 7.88 19.18 -28.76
CA GLY A 187 8.12 19.62 -27.38
C GLY A 187 6.88 19.60 -26.48
N THR A 188 5.69 19.41 -27.06
CA THR A 188 4.40 19.28 -26.35
C THR A 188 4.28 18.01 -25.50
N ARG A 189 3.21 17.96 -24.71
CA ARG A 189 2.83 16.88 -23.80
C ARG A 189 1.41 16.43 -24.08
N LEU A 190 1.16 15.14 -23.91
CA LEU A 190 -0.18 14.57 -23.78
C LEU A 190 -0.46 14.35 -22.30
N SER A 191 -1.50 14.98 -21.78
CA SER A 191 -2.12 14.61 -20.50
C SER A 191 -3.54 14.10 -20.74
N PHE A 192 -4.03 13.19 -19.90
CA PHE A 192 -5.42 12.76 -19.92
C PHE A 192 -5.85 12.23 -18.54
N ALA A 193 -7.16 12.21 -18.30
CA ALA A 193 -7.78 11.63 -17.10
C ALA A 193 -9.13 10.95 -17.43
N THR A 194 -9.47 9.91 -16.65
CA THR A 194 -10.75 9.18 -16.68
C THR A 194 -11.02 8.60 -15.28
N MET A 195 -12.27 8.55 -14.83
CA MET A 195 -12.64 7.96 -13.54
C MET A 195 -12.36 6.47 -13.51
N LEU A 196 -11.86 5.96 -12.38
CA LEU A 196 -11.98 4.55 -12.05
C LEU A 196 -13.38 4.32 -11.45
N VAL A 197 -14.32 3.73 -12.19
CA VAL A 197 -15.74 3.71 -11.79
C VAL A 197 -16.01 2.88 -10.51
N GLY A 198 -15.11 1.96 -10.16
CA GLY A 198 -15.03 1.29 -8.85
C GLY A 198 -14.32 2.13 -7.77
N SER A 199 -14.43 3.45 -7.83
CA SER A 199 -13.98 4.40 -6.81
C SER A 199 -15.04 5.49 -6.63
N ASN A 200 -14.86 6.36 -5.65
CA ASN A 200 -15.75 7.51 -5.38
C ASN A 200 -15.07 8.86 -5.59
N ASP A 201 -13.73 8.93 -5.64
CA ASP A 201 -13.03 10.20 -5.89
C ASP A 201 -11.71 10.01 -6.67
N SER A 202 -11.66 9.06 -7.60
CA SER A 202 -10.39 8.64 -8.23
C SER A 202 -10.33 8.71 -9.74
N VAL A 203 -9.30 9.38 -10.26
CA VAL A 203 -8.98 9.45 -11.69
C VAL A 203 -7.72 8.66 -12.04
N VAL A 204 -7.81 7.81 -13.07
CA VAL A 204 -6.65 7.22 -13.75
C VAL A 204 -6.12 8.25 -14.73
N ALA A 205 -4.95 8.82 -14.44
CA ALA A 205 -4.42 9.96 -15.18
C ALA A 205 -2.89 9.94 -15.33
N THR A 206 -2.41 10.68 -16.33
CA THR A 206 -1.01 11.11 -16.41
C THR A 206 -0.65 12.00 -15.22
N SER A 207 0.63 12.06 -14.84
CA SER A 207 1.08 13.14 -13.95
C SER A 207 0.90 14.53 -14.59
N PRO A 208 0.81 15.63 -13.80
CA PRO A 208 0.55 16.99 -14.32
C PRO A 208 1.48 17.44 -15.45
N VAL A 209 2.74 16.97 -15.42
CA VAL A 209 3.79 17.25 -16.42
C VAL A 209 3.49 16.62 -17.79
N GLY A 210 2.63 15.60 -17.84
CA GLY A 210 2.20 14.88 -19.04
C GLY A 210 3.27 13.99 -19.69
N VAL A 211 2.84 13.16 -20.64
CA VAL A 211 3.68 12.26 -21.42
C VAL A 211 4.32 13.00 -22.61
N SER A 212 5.64 12.90 -22.76
CA SER A 212 6.32 13.48 -23.93
C SER A 212 5.92 12.77 -25.23
N LEU A 213 5.59 13.55 -26.25
CA LEU A 213 5.26 13.06 -27.60
C LEU A 213 6.47 13.03 -28.54
N PHE A 214 7.53 13.79 -28.22
CA PHE A 214 8.73 13.94 -29.03
C PHE A 214 9.99 13.67 -28.22
N ALA A 215 11.05 13.23 -28.89
CA ALA A 215 12.40 13.17 -28.35
C ALA A 215 13.04 14.57 -28.30
N GLY A 216 14.09 14.74 -27.50
CA GLY A 216 14.82 16.02 -27.31
C GLY A 216 15.53 16.61 -28.55
N GLY A 217 15.31 16.06 -29.73
CA GLY A 217 15.69 16.61 -31.04
C GLY A 217 14.49 16.95 -31.94
N GLY A 218 13.28 16.99 -31.40
CA GLY A 218 12.05 17.30 -32.14
C GLY A 218 11.57 16.20 -33.10
N GLN A 219 12.11 14.98 -32.99
CA GLN A 219 11.58 13.82 -33.72
C GLN A 219 10.40 13.22 -32.95
N PRO A 220 9.29 12.84 -33.60
CA PRO A 220 8.19 12.17 -32.92
C PRO A 220 8.65 10.83 -32.36
N LEU A 221 8.19 10.49 -31.16
CA LEU A 221 8.42 9.17 -30.58
C LEU A 221 7.52 8.15 -31.29
N GLY A 222 8.05 6.96 -31.52
CA GLY A 222 7.30 5.86 -32.15
C GLY A 222 6.18 5.32 -31.27
N GLU A 223 5.44 4.35 -31.83
CA GLU A 223 4.47 3.53 -31.10
C GLU A 223 5.08 3.01 -29.79
N ARG A 224 4.39 3.26 -28.69
CA ARG A 224 4.77 2.83 -27.35
C ARG A 224 3.54 2.68 -26.47
N ASP A 225 3.61 1.69 -25.59
CA ASP A 225 2.77 1.61 -24.41
C ASP A 225 3.22 2.69 -23.40
N VAL A 226 2.29 3.39 -22.75
CA VAL A 226 2.58 4.47 -21.78
C VAL A 226 1.95 4.22 -20.41
N SER A 227 1.37 3.04 -20.20
CA SER A 227 0.54 2.71 -19.02
C SER A 227 1.29 2.88 -17.69
N SER A 228 2.59 2.53 -17.64
CA SER A 228 3.49 2.74 -16.50
C SER A 228 3.75 4.21 -16.13
N SER A 229 3.42 5.15 -17.04
CA SER A 229 3.53 6.60 -16.84
C SER A 229 2.25 7.23 -16.26
N LEU A 230 1.26 6.40 -15.93
CA LEU A 230 -0.03 6.80 -15.36
C LEU A 230 -0.05 6.46 -13.86
N ARG A 231 -0.93 7.13 -13.11
CA ARG A 231 -1.27 6.80 -11.72
C ARG A 231 -2.77 6.87 -11.53
N ILE A 232 -3.25 6.28 -10.45
CA ILE A 232 -4.56 6.63 -9.89
C ILE A 232 -4.30 7.77 -8.90
N TRP A 233 -5.06 8.84 -9.04
CA TRP A 233 -5.03 10.03 -8.18
C TRP A 233 -6.34 10.10 -7.44
N ASP A 234 -6.26 10.45 -6.16
CA ASP A 234 -7.33 11.03 -5.37
C ASP A 234 -7.47 12.51 -5.77
N ALA A 235 -8.69 13.01 -5.87
CA ALA A 235 -8.96 14.43 -6.09
C ALA A 235 -9.04 15.25 -4.78
N GLY A 236 -9.16 14.59 -3.62
CA GLY A 236 -9.19 15.22 -2.29
C GLY A 236 -10.50 15.96 -2.00
N THR A 237 -11.58 15.54 -2.65
CA THR A 237 -12.91 16.18 -2.68
C THR A 237 -13.99 15.39 -1.92
N GLU A 238 -14.00 14.05 -1.96
CA GLU A 238 -14.91 13.18 -1.21
C GLU A 238 -14.13 12.17 -0.35
N ILE A 239 -14.57 11.89 0.89
CA ILE A 239 -13.88 10.95 1.79
C ILE A 239 -13.76 9.57 1.13
N ASP A 240 -12.51 9.15 1.00
CA ASP A 240 -12.04 7.98 0.30
C ASP A 240 -12.69 6.66 0.74
N GLN A 241 -13.02 5.77 -0.20
CA GLN A 241 -13.70 4.50 0.07
C GLN A 241 -13.05 3.33 -0.68
N ALA A 242 -12.90 2.20 0.03
CA ALA A 242 -12.15 1.03 -0.44
C ALA A 242 -12.49 0.63 -1.90
N PRO A 243 -11.49 0.37 -2.77
CA PRO A 243 -11.72 0.17 -4.20
C PRO A 243 -12.65 -1.01 -4.52
N GLY A 244 -13.61 -0.77 -5.41
CA GLY A 244 -14.63 -1.72 -5.82
C GLY A 244 -15.65 -2.03 -4.73
N GLN A 245 -15.68 -1.25 -3.64
CA GLN A 245 -16.50 -1.52 -2.46
C GLN A 245 -17.41 -0.33 -2.09
N GLY A 246 -16.90 0.88 -1.81
CA GLY A 246 -17.65 2.02 -1.24
C GLY A 246 -19.09 2.33 -1.73
N PRO A 247 -19.99 2.87 -0.88
CA PRO A 247 -21.38 3.17 -1.24
C PRO A 247 -21.57 4.38 -2.15
N ALA A 248 -20.71 5.41 -2.07
CA ALA A 248 -20.79 6.59 -2.95
C ALA A 248 -20.20 6.31 -4.33
N GLN A 249 -19.45 5.22 -4.49
CA GLN A 249 -18.84 4.83 -5.76
C GLN A 249 -19.93 4.67 -6.83
N ALA A 250 -19.70 5.24 -8.02
CA ALA A 250 -20.63 5.16 -9.14
C ALA A 250 -21.01 3.70 -9.46
N LEU A 251 -20.08 2.74 -9.29
CA LEU A 251 -20.30 1.29 -9.43
C LEU A 251 -21.42 0.72 -8.52
N HIS A 252 -21.78 1.37 -7.41
CA HIS A 252 -22.82 0.89 -6.48
C HIS A 252 -24.15 1.67 -6.54
N GLY A 253 -24.28 2.61 -7.48
CA GLY A 253 -25.45 3.49 -7.53
C GLY A 253 -25.27 4.77 -6.71
N GLY A 254 -24.01 5.15 -6.47
CA GLY A 254 -23.64 6.51 -6.08
C GLY A 254 -24.41 7.57 -6.88
N SER A 255 -24.77 8.64 -6.20
CA SER A 255 -25.28 9.86 -6.82
C SER A 255 -24.16 10.91 -6.85
N PRO A 256 -24.25 11.95 -7.72
CA PRO A 256 -23.38 13.12 -7.64
C PRO A 256 -23.21 13.62 -6.20
N ASN A 257 -21.98 13.79 -5.72
CA ASN A 257 -21.63 14.27 -4.38
C ASN A 257 -22.36 13.52 -3.24
N MET A 258 -22.24 12.19 -3.18
CA MET A 258 -23.02 11.36 -2.25
C MET A 258 -22.36 11.16 -0.88
N GLY A 259 -21.04 11.06 -0.82
CA GLY A 259 -20.27 10.88 0.40
C GLY A 259 -20.06 12.17 1.20
N PRO A 260 -19.32 12.10 2.31
CA PRO A 260 -18.90 13.28 3.05
C PRO A 260 -17.78 13.98 2.27
N PRO A 261 -17.87 15.30 2.02
CA PRO A 261 -16.79 16.00 1.34
C PRO A 261 -15.59 16.21 2.26
N GLU A 262 -14.40 16.14 1.68
CA GLU A 262 -13.17 16.61 2.31
C GLU A 262 -12.57 17.83 1.59
N ALA A 263 -11.28 18.09 1.78
CA ALA A 263 -10.58 19.26 1.26
C ALA A 263 -9.05 19.05 1.33
N MET A 264 -8.61 17.87 0.87
CA MET A 264 -7.20 17.47 0.82
C MET A 264 -6.55 17.99 -0.47
N ALA A 265 -5.32 17.57 -0.75
CA ALA A 265 -4.68 17.83 -2.03
C ALA A 265 -5.25 16.92 -3.13
N VAL A 266 -4.90 17.18 -4.39
CA VAL A 266 -4.86 16.14 -5.42
C VAL A 266 -3.55 15.37 -5.25
N PHE A 267 -3.62 14.18 -4.66
CA PHE A 267 -2.47 13.31 -4.35
C PHE A 267 -2.78 11.86 -4.76
N PRO A 268 -1.82 10.94 -4.76
CA PRO A 268 -2.14 9.53 -4.98
C PRO A 268 -2.30 8.78 -3.64
N PHE A 269 -3.50 8.64 -3.06
CA PHE A 269 -3.93 7.40 -2.35
C PHE A 269 -3.04 6.78 -1.22
N ASP A 270 -2.65 7.51 -0.18
CA ASP A 270 -1.90 7.01 1.01
C ASP A 270 -2.49 7.59 2.32
N TYR A 271 -2.59 6.96 3.51
CA TYR A 271 -2.20 5.66 4.11
C TYR A 271 -3.09 5.35 5.36
N SER A 272 -3.01 4.14 5.95
CA SER A 272 -3.62 3.89 7.28
C SER A 272 -3.10 2.65 8.04
N THR A 273 -2.75 2.79 9.32
CA THR A 273 -2.42 1.67 10.22
C THR A 273 -3.65 0.88 10.68
N ARG A 274 -4.86 1.25 10.25
CA ARG A 274 -6.09 0.50 10.54
C ARG A 274 -6.75 -0.08 9.31
N ALA A 275 -6.22 0.23 8.13
CA ALA A 275 -6.82 -0.09 6.86
C ALA A 275 -7.11 -1.58 6.69
N LEU A 276 -8.30 -1.83 6.12
CA LEU A 276 -8.74 -3.08 5.48
C LEU A 276 -9.14 -3.19 3.79
N PRO A 277 -8.34 -4.46 3.68
CA PRO A 277 -7.54 -5.16 2.59
C PRO A 277 -8.44 -6.16 1.79
N LEU A 278 -8.35 -6.17 0.45
CA LEU A 278 -9.58 -6.38 -0.34
C LEU A 278 -10.18 -7.78 -0.07
N GLY A 279 -11.50 -7.93 -0.21
CA GLY A 279 -12.15 -9.25 -0.07
C GLY A 279 -11.43 -10.38 -0.83
N PRO A 280 -11.00 -10.16 -2.09
CA PRO A 280 -10.11 -11.07 -2.84
C PRO A 280 -8.73 -11.35 -2.24
N ASP A 281 -8.19 -10.45 -1.39
CA ASP A 281 -6.89 -10.58 -0.73
C ASP A 281 -6.95 -11.39 0.57
N LEU A 282 -8.08 -11.30 1.29
CA LEU A 282 -8.35 -12.18 2.42
C LEU A 282 -8.87 -13.55 1.97
N VAL A 283 -9.64 -13.59 0.88
CA VAL A 283 -10.40 -14.77 0.44
C VAL A 283 -10.33 -15.00 -1.07
N ARG A 284 -9.98 -16.22 -1.49
CA ARG A 284 -10.25 -16.71 -2.85
C ARG A 284 -11.47 -17.63 -2.83
N VAL A 285 -12.49 -17.29 -3.62
CA VAL A 285 -13.63 -18.18 -3.92
C VAL A 285 -13.48 -18.75 -5.32
N GLU A 286 -13.79 -20.05 -5.43
CA GLU A 286 -13.82 -20.87 -6.65
C GLU A 286 -15.21 -21.55 -6.72
N VAL A 287 -15.90 -21.47 -7.86
CA VAL A 287 -17.24 -22.07 -8.05
C VAL A 287 -17.21 -23.07 -9.22
N ASP A 288 -17.31 -24.36 -8.93
CA ASP A 288 -17.33 -25.45 -9.92
C ASP A 288 -18.73 -26.05 -10.11
N ASP A 289 -19.03 -26.57 -11.29
CA ASP A 289 -20.13 -27.52 -11.54
C ASP A 289 -19.84 -28.87 -10.85
N ASP A 290 -20.80 -29.49 -10.13
CA ASP A 290 -20.65 -30.88 -9.70
C ASP A 290 -20.75 -31.84 -10.90
N PRO A 291 -19.67 -32.52 -11.32
CA PRO A 291 -19.68 -33.43 -12.47
C PRO A 291 -20.57 -34.68 -12.27
N MET A 292 -21.08 -34.91 -11.05
CA MET A 292 -22.02 -35.98 -10.72
C MET A 292 -23.48 -35.50 -10.63
N SER A 293 -23.73 -34.20 -10.45
CA SER A 293 -25.04 -33.62 -10.14
C SER A 293 -25.30 -32.35 -10.98
N PRO A 294 -25.79 -32.46 -12.22
CA PRO A 294 -26.01 -31.29 -13.08
C PRO A 294 -27.00 -30.29 -12.49
N GLY A 295 -26.61 -29.02 -12.38
CA GLY A 295 -27.38 -27.97 -11.70
C GLY A 295 -27.14 -27.91 -10.18
N THR A 296 -26.01 -28.43 -9.71
CA THR A 296 -25.48 -28.30 -8.34
C THR A 296 -24.05 -27.79 -8.46
N PHE A 297 -23.68 -26.82 -7.64
CA PHE A 297 -22.32 -26.29 -7.57
C PHE A 297 -21.53 -26.93 -6.43
N ILE A 298 -20.21 -26.92 -6.57
CA ILE A 298 -19.22 -27.09 -5.51
C ILE A 298 -18.56 -25.73 -5.33
N ILE A 299 -18.84 -25.07 -4.20
CA ILE A 299 -18.19 -23.80 -3.86
C ILE A 299 -17.03 -24.11 -2.92
N THR A 300 -15.85 -23.55 -3.22
CA THR A 300 -14.67 -23.60 -2.34
C THR A 300 -14.26 -22.19 -1.96
N LEU A 301 -14.12 -21.96 -0.66
CA LEU A 301 -13.58 -20.73 -0.09
C LEU A 301 -12.22 -21.04 0.55
N THR A 302 -11.18 -20.34 0.12
CA THR A 302 -9.81 -20.44 0.66
C THR A 302 -9.42 -19.14 1.33
N ASN A 303 -8.93 -19.20 2.57
CA ASN A 303 -8.29 -18.07 3.23
C ASN A 303 -6.90 -17.86 2.59
N VAL A 304 -6.73 -16.76 1.84
CA VAL A 304 -5.49 -16.42 1.11
C VAL A 304 -4.73 -15.25 1.73
N SER A 305 -5.16 -14.79 2.90
CA SER A 305 -4.56 -13.68 3.65
C SER A 305 -3.04 -13.86 3.88
N GLY A 306 -2.59 -15.10 4.10
CA GLY A 306 -1.16 -15.44 4.22
C GLY A 306 -0.36 -15.45 2.91
N ASP A 307 -1.02 -15.51 1.75
CA ASP A 307 -0.37 -15.52 0.43
C ASP A 307 -0.05 -14.10 -0.08
N ARG A 308 -0.77 -13.07 0.42
CA ARG A 308 -0.83 -11.72 -0.16
C ARG A 308 -0.28 -10.59 0.73
N GLY A 309 0.35 -10.92 1.85
CA GLY A 309 1.21 -10.00 2.61
C GLY A 309 0.47 -9.02 3.54
N THR A 310 -0.54 -8.31 3.03
CA THR A 310 -1.17 -7.15 3.70
C THR A 310 -1.70 -7.45 5.10
N LEU A 311 -2.46 -8.52 5.32
CA LEU A 311 -2.89 -8.94 6.65
C LEU A 311 -2.92 -10.47 6.76
N VAL A 312 -2.28 -11.06 7.77
CA VAL A 312 -2.36 -12.50 8.05
C VAL A 312 -3.37 -12.74 9.16
N THR A 313 -4.56 -13.18 8.78
CA THR A 313 -5.69 -13.34 9.69
C THR A 313 -6.32 -14.73 9.58
N PRO A 314 -6.68 -15.38 10.71
CA PRO A 314 -7.70 -16.41 10.67
C PRO A 314 -9.05 -15.78 10.29
N LEU A 315 -9.93 -16.58 9.71
CA LEU A 315 -11.32 -16.20 9.45
C LEU A 315 -12.24 -17.04 10.35
N SER A 316 -13.39 -16.52 10.80
CA SER A 316 -14.33 -17.34 11.60
C SER A 316 -14.86 -18.53 10.78
N PRO A 317 -15.46 -19.55 11.43
CA PRO A 317 -16.34 -20.48 10.73
C PRO A 317 -17.29 -19.74 9.78
N LEU A 318 -17.31 -20.14 8.51
CA LEU A 318 -18.05 -19.47 7.44
C LEU A 318 -19.54 -19.76 7.57
N LEU A 319 -20.36 -18.73 7.74
CA LEU A 319 -21.80 -18.82 7.56
C LEU A 319 -22.13 -18.74 6.07
N TRP A 320 -23.05 -19.57 5.60
CA TRP A 320 -23.74 -19.37 4.33
C TRP A 320 -25.23 -19.72 4.43
N ALA A 321 -26.04 -19.05 3.61
CA ALA A 321 -27.47 -19.33 3.49
C ALA A 321 -28.01 -18.97 2.10
N THR A 322 -28.98 -19.74 1.62
CA THR A 322 -29.82 -19.39 0.47
C THR A 322 -31.16 -18.85 0.93
N HIS A 323 -31.70 -17.84 0.23
CA HIS A 323 -32.88 -17.12 0.70
C HIS A 323 -33.67 -16.42 -0.42
N THR A 324 -34.82 -15.86 -0.04
CA THR A 324 -35.63 -14.95 -0.86
C THR A 324 -35.22 -13.48 -0.69
N ASP A 325 -35.89 -12.59 -1.41
CA ASP A 325 -35.87 -11.13 -1.26
C ASP A 325 -36.33 -10.63 0.12
N ALA A 326 -36.95 -11.47 0.96
CA ALA A 326 -37.37 -11.12 2.32
C ALA A 326 -36.25 -11.24 3.38
N ILE A 327 -35.03 -11.61 3.01
CA ILE A 327 -33.89 -11.83 3.90
C ILE A 327 -32.67 -11.04 3.43
N ALA A 328 -31.99 -10.42 4.40
CA ALA A 328 -30.65 -9.86 4.29
C ALA A 328 -29.92 -10.19 5.61
N LEU A 329 -28.59 -10.44 5.57
CA LEU A 329 -27.82 -10.69 6.80
C LEU A 329 -27.64 -9.41 7.65
N PHE A 330 -27.53 -8.27 6.98
CA PHE A 330 -27.36 -6.94 7.55
C PHE A 330 -28.03 -5.90 6.63
N SER A 331 -27.91 -4.62 6.94
CA SER A 331 -28.23 -3.52 6.02
C SER A 331 -27.29 -2.35 6.30
N GLU A 332 -26.69 -1.80 5.27
CA GLU A 332 -25.79 -0.65 5.39
C GLU A 332 -26.53 0.58 5.97
N GLY A 333 -25.89 1.30 6.90
CA GLY A 333 -26.49 2.41 7.63
C GLY A 333 -27.56 1.99 8.66
N ALA A 334 -27.64 0.71 9.01
CA ALA A 334 -28.46 0.20 10.11
C ALA A 334 -27.58 -0.50 11.17
N ALA A 335 -27.97 -0.44 12.44
CA ALA A 335 -27.27 -1.15 13.52
C ALA A 335 -27.28 -2.68 13.30
N ALA A 336 -26.19 -3.34 13.70
CA ALA A 336 -26.08 -4.79 13.68
C ALA A 336 -27.20 -5.47 14.48
N SER A 337 -27.51 -6.72 14.12
CA SER A 337 -28.29 -7.61 14.99
C SER A 337 -27.38 -8.21 16.06
N PRO A 338 -27.89 -8.59 17.26
CA PRO A 338 -27.09 -9.30 18.27
C PRO A 338 -26.51 -10.64 17.77
N GLU A 339 -27.13 -11.21 16.74
CA GLU A 339 -26.63 -12.40 16.06
C GLU A 339 -25.49 -12.10 15.05
N LEU A 340 -25.41 -10.87 14.51
CA LEU A 340 -24.30 -10.39 13.68
C LEU A 340 -23.15 -9.85 14.52
N GLU A 341 -23.45 -9.10 15.59
CA GLU A 341 -22.55 -8.70 16.70
C GLU A 341 -21.69 -9.90 17.15
N ALA A 342 -22.35 -11.02 17.50
CA ALA A 342 -21.67 -12.26 17.88
C ALA A 342 -20.88 -12.97 16.74
N LEU A 343 -21.16 -12.69 15.46
CA LEU A 343 -20.33 -13.14 14.35
C LEU A 343 -19.12 -12.22 14.15
N ALA A 344 -19.31 -10.91 14.29
CA ALA A 344 -18.34 -9.87 14.04
C ALA A 344 -17.29 -9.75 15.15
N GLU A 345 -17.68 -9.89 16.41
CA GLU A 345 -16.78 -9.74 17.58
C GLU A 345 -16.15 -11.06 18.05
N ASP A 346 -16.94 -12.14 18.02
CA ASP A 346 -16.56 -13.46 18.57
C ASP A 346 -16.28 -14.51 17.49
N GLY A 347 -16.62 -14.25 16.22
CA GLY A 347 -16.67 -15.29 15.17
C GLY A 347 -17.69 -16.41 15.43
N GLU A 348 -18.58 -16.26 16.41
CA GLU A 348 -19.58 -17.26 16.79
C GLU A 348 -20.81 -17.13 15.88
N ALA A 349 -20.69 -17.60 14.63
CA ALA A 349 -21.78 -17.58 13.63
C ALA A 349 -23.04 -18.41 14.00
N GLY A 350 -23.02 -19.16 15.10
CA GLY A 350 -24.08 -20.08 15.52
C GLY A 350 -25.45 -19.45 15.86
N PRO A 351 -25.55 -18.26 16.48
CA PRO A 351 -26.81 -17.56 16.69
C PRO A 351 -27.45 -17.12 15.37
N LEU A 352 -26.65 -16.65 14.41
CA LEU A 352 -27.14 -16.17 13.11
C LEU A 352 -27.65 -17.33 12.23
N ASP A 353 -26.95 -18.47 12.21
CA ASP A 353 -27.45 -19.72 11.61
C ASP A 353 -28.78 -20.18 12.23
N ALA A 354 -28.90 -20.10 13.56
CA ALA A 354 -30.12 -20.46 14.28
C ALA A 354 -31.29 -19.48 14.04
N LEU A 355 -31.00 -18.20 13.77
CA LEU A 355 -31.98 -17.20 13.35
C LEU A 355 -32.49 -17.47 11.93
N LEU A 356 -31.56 -17.70 10.99
CA LEU A 356 -31.86 -18.00 9.59
C LEU A 356 -32.67 -19.28 9.44
N GLY A 357 -32.26 -20.38 10.08
CA GLY A 357 -32.99 -21.65 10.13
C GLY A 357 -34.34 -21.60 10.87
N GLY A 358 -34.68 -20.47 11.49
CA GLY A 358 -36.00 -20.18 12.04
C GLY A 358 -36.98 -19.58 11.03
N SER A 359 -36.51 -19.13 9.86
CA SER A 359 -37.33 -18.47 8.83
C SER A 359 -38.04 -19.46 7.90
N ALA A 360 -39.12 -19.01 7.26
CA ALA A 360 -39.75 -19.70 6.13
C ALA A 360 -39.16 -19.27 4.77
N ASP A 361 -38.37 -18.20 4.78
CA ASP A 361 -37.87 -17.48 3.61
C ASP A 361 -36.38 -17.77 3.34
N VAL A 362 -35.83 -18.77 4.04
CA VAL A 362 -34.48 -19.36 3.92
C VAL A 362 -34.59 -20.81 3.44
N GLY A 363 -33.66 -21.23 2.58
CA GLY A 363 -33.57 -22.56 1.98
C GLY A 363 -32.55 -23.46 2.69
N GLU A 364 -31.44 -23.75 2.01
CA GLU A 364 -30.28 -24.41 2.59
C GLU A 364 -29.38 -23.37 3.29
N HIS A 365 -28.86 -23.71 4.47
CA HIS A 365 -27.94 -22.88 5.26
C HIS A 365 -27.02 -23.77 6.12
N ALA A 366 -25.82 -23.29 6.47
CA ALA A 366 -24.95 -23.91 7.47
C ALA A 366 -23.81 -22.98 7.93
N VAL A 367 -23.20 -23.33 9.08
CA VAL A 367 -21.86 -22.88 9.47
C VAL A 367 -20.82 -23.94 9.11
N LEU A 368 -19.76 -23.53 8.41
CA LEU A 368 -18.64 -24.37 7.99
C LEU A 368 -17.36 -23.97 8.77
N PRO A 369 -16.95 -24.73 9.81
CA PRO A 369 -15.67 -24.51 10.46
C PRO A 369 -14.51 -24.91 9.53
N GLY A 370 -13.34 -24.32 9.76
CA GLY A 370 -12.09 -24.73 9.11
C GLY A 370 -11.71 -26.18 9.42
N PRO A 371 -10.78 -26.79 8.67
CA PRO A 371 -10.34 -28.17 8.84
C PRO A 371 -9.97 -28.59 10.27
N GLY A 372 -9.47 -27.67 11.10
CA GLY A 372 -9.20 -27.88 12.54
C GLY A 372 -10.44 -27.99 13.44
N GLY A 373 -11.65 -27.69 12.94
CA GLY A 373 -12.89 -27.63 13.71
C GLY A 373 -13.13 -26.29 14.43
N GLY A 374 -12.53 -25.20 13.94
CA GLY A 374 -12.61 -23.84 14.49
C GLY A 374 -12.51 -22.79 13.38
N PRO A 375 -11.80 -21.67 13.58
CA PRO A 375 -11.47 -20.71 12.52
C PRO A 375 -10.81 -21.37 11.30
N ILE A 376 -10.96 -20.75 10.13
CA ILE A 376 -10.28 -21.10 8.88
C ILE A 376 -8.94 -20.37 8.88
N LEU A 377 -7.84 -21.09 9.06
CA LEU A 377 -6.50 -20.51 9.13
C LEU A 377 -5.97 -20.11 7.73
N PRO A 378 -4.98 -19.20 7.62
CA PRO A 378 -4.33 -18.88 6.36
C PRO A 378 -3.86 -20.13 5.61
N GLY A 379 -4.21 -20.24 4.32
CA GLY A 379 -3.95 -21.41 3.48
C GLY A 379 -4.92 -22.59 3.66
N GLU A 380 -5.87 -22.53 4.61
CA GLU A 380 -6.95 -23.51 4.70
C GLU A 380 -8.14 -23.15 3.79
N SER A 381 -8.86 -24.20 3.36
CA SER A 381 -10.07 -24.08 2.54
C SER A 381 -11.25 -24.80 3.20
N VAL A 382 -12.46 -24.28 2.98
CA VAL A 382 -13.74 -24.96 3.22
C VAL A 382 -14.47 -25.12 1.90
N SER A 383 -15.05 -26.29 1.65
CA SER A 383 -15.82 -26.58 0.43
C SER A 383 -17.17 -27.18 0.78
N TRP A 384 -18.22 -26.77 0.07
CA TRP A 384 -19.56 -27.33 0.21
C TRP A 384 -20.23 -27.52 -1.14
N SER A 385 -21.28 -28.34 -1.15
CA SER A 385 -22.15 -28.50 -2.31
C SER A 385 -23.41 -27.67 -2.08
N LEU A 386 -23.83 -26.94 -3.11
CA LEU A 386 -25.03 -26.11 -3.13
C LEU A 386 -25.91 -26.56 -4.30
N THR A 387 -27.19 -26.84 -4.07
CA THR A 387 -28.16 -27.06 -5.16
C THR A 387 -29.10 -25.84 -5.26
N PRO A 388 -28.83 -24.90 -6.19
CA PRO A 388 -29.65 -23.70 -6.35
C PRO A 388 -31.13 -23.99 -6.56
N ASN A 389 -31.98 -23.22 -5.89
CA ASN A 389 -33.42 -23.40 -5.90
C ASN A 389 -34.09 -22.07 -6.24
N GLY A 390 -34.86 -22.02 -7.33
CA GLY A 390 -35.57 -20.79 -7.74
C GLY A 390 -36.65 -20.30 -6.75
N GLY A 391 -36.92 -21.04 -5.67
CA GLY A 391 -37.69 -20.56 -4.52
C GLY A 391 -36.88 -19.83 -3.45
N PHE A 392 -35.54 -19.90 -3.53
CA PHE A 392 -34.56 -19.22 -2.66
C PHE A 392 -33.37 -18.76 -3.53
N PRO A 393 -33.59 -17.77 -4.44
CA PRO A 393 -32.67 -17.51 -5.55
C PRO A 393 -31.38 -16.74 -5.19
N TYR A 394 -31.22 -16.29 -3.94
CA TYR A 394 -30.04 -15.55 -3.49
C TYR A 394 -29.14 -16.40 -2.57
N LEU A 395 -27.84 -16.12 -2.57
CA LEU A 395 -26.82 -16.70 -1.67
C LEU A 395 -26.14 -15.59 -0.85
N SER A 396 -26.18 -15.72 0.48
CA SER A 396 -25.40 -14.90 1.41
C SER A 396 -24.23 -15.69 2.01
N LEU A 397 -23.11 -15.00 2.27
CA LEU A 397 -21.90 -15.49 2.95
C LEU A 397 -21.50 -14.50 4.05
N ALA A 398 -21.00 -14.98 5.20
CA ALA A 398 -20.41 -14.14 6.25
C ALA A 398 -19.32 -14.85 7.10
N SER A 399 -18.24 -14.14 7.46
CA SER A 399 -17.16 -14.62 8.33
C SER A 399 -16.36 -13.46 8.95
N MET A 400 -15.95 -13.56 10.22
CA MET A 400 -15.12 -12.54 10.88
C MET A 400 -13.72 -12.43 10.25
N VAL A 401 -13.21 -11.20 10.15
CA VAL A 401 -11.78 -10.91 9.97
C VAL A 401 -11.09 -11.02 11.34
N GLY A 402 -10.61 -12.21 11.69
CA GLY A 402 -10.20 -12.57 13.07
C GLY A 402 -8.99 -11.86 13.69
N GLN A 403 -8.42 -10.83 13.04
CA GLN A 403 -7.45 -9.90 13.62
C GLN A 403 -8.04 -8.50 13.89
N SER A 404 -9.34 -8.30 13.67
CA SER A 404 -10.09 -7.08 13.99
C SER A 404 -10.87 -7.21 15.31
N ASN A 405 -11.53 -6.13 15.74
CA ASN A 405 -12.50 -6.14 16.83
C ASN A 405 -13.87 -6.59 16.31
N ASP A 406 -14.52 -5.85 15.41
CA ASP A 406 -15.86 -6.13 14.89
C ASP A 406 -15.96 -6.17 13.35
N ALA A 407 -14.87 -6.44 12.63
CA ALA A 407 -14.89 -6.50 11.17
C ALA A 407 -15.24 -7.89 10.62
N PHE A 408 -16.13 -7.95 9.64
CA PHE A 408 -16.60 -9.21 9.03
C PHE A 408 -16.65 -9.14 7.49
N LEU A 409 -16.11 -10.15 6.82
CA LEU A 409 -16.28 -10.37 5.39
C LEU A 409 -17.71 -10.83 5.11
N ALA A 410 -18.45 -10.12 4.27
CA ALA A 410 -19.75 -10.55 3.76
C ALA A 410 -20.02 -10.01 2.34
N ALA A 411 -20.91 -10.70 1.63
CA ALA A 411 -21.43 -10.22 0.35
C ALA A 411 -22.34 -9.01 0.57
N GLY A 412 -22.00 -7.87 -0.05
CA GLY A 412 -22.82 -6.66 -0.02
C GLY A 412 -24.15 -6.78 -0.77
N PRO A 413 -25.06 -5.79 -0.62
CA PRO A 413 -26.22 -5.66 -1.49
C PRO A 413 -25.77 -5.44 -2.94
N VAL A 414 -26.33 -6.24 -3.86
CA VAL A 414 -26.06 -6.10 -5.29
C VAL A 414 -26.87 -4.92 -5.83
N ARG A 415 -26.27 -4.19 -6.78
CA ARG A 415 -26.74 -2.92 -7.35
C ARG A 415 -28.25 -2.91 -7.66
N ASP A 416 -28.91 -1.81 -7.32
CA ASP A 416 -30.34 -1.49 -7.57
C ASP A 416 -31.42 -2.42 -6.94
N GLU A 417 -31.07 -3.54 -6.30
CA GLU A 417 -32.03 -4.43 -5.62
C GLU A 417 -31.96 -4.31 -4.08
N PRO A 418 -33.09 -4.33 -3.34
CA PRO A 418 -33.12 -4.17 -1.88
C PRO A 418 -32.74 -5.45 -1.11
N VAL A 419 -31.90 -6.31 -1.70
CA VAL A 419 -31.63 -7.68 -1.23
C VAL A 419 -30.12 -7.89 -1.09
N ALA A 420 -29.64 -8.14 0.13
CA ALA A 420 -28.25 -8.52 0.37
C ALA A 420 -28.06 -10.02 0.08
N GLY A 421 -27.55 -10.35 -1.11
CA GLY A 421 -27.20 -11.71 -1.50
C GLY A 421 -26.91 -11.85 -3.00
N ILE A 422 -25.98 -12.74 -3.35
CA ILE A 422 -25.57 -13.01 -4.72
C ILE A 422 -26.70 -13.76 -5.47
N PRO A 423 -27.20 -13.24 -6.61
CA PRO A 423 -28.28 -13.92 -7.34
C PRO A 423 -27.75 -15.15 -8.08
N LEU A 424 -28.33 -16.31 -7.81
CA LEU A 424 -28.03 -17.60 -8.46
C LEU A 424 -28.79 -17.78 -9.79
N PHE A 425 -29.80 -16.95 -10.05
CA PHE A 425 -30.71 -17.05 -11.20
C PHE A 425 -30.87 -15.71 -11.91
N GLU A 426 -30.96 -15.74 -13.23
CA GLU A 426 -31.26 -14.59 -14.10
C GLU A 426 -32.37 -14.98 -15.09
N ASP A 427 -33.38 -14.13 -15.28
CA ASP A 427 -34.58 -14.40 -16.10
C ASP A 427 -35.31 -15.74 -15.78
N GLY A 428 -35.08 -16.29 -14.58
CA GLY A 428 -35.59 -17.59 -14.13
C GLY A 428 -34.81 -18.81 -14.65
N MET A 429 -33.65 -18.60 -15.28
CA MET A 429 -32.64 -19.61 -15.59
C MET A 429 -31.51 -19.57 -14.55
N LEU A 430 -30.80 -20.68 -14.38
CA LEU A 430 -29.58 -20.73 -13.56
C LEU A 430 -28.47 -19.94 -14.27
N ARG A 431 -27.72 -19.10 -13.53
CA ARG A 431 -26.54 -18.39 -14.06
C ARG A 431 -25.35 -19.34 -14.26
N ASP A 432 -24.35 -18.91 -15.04
CA ASP A 432 -23.11 -19.65 -15.19
C ASP A 432 -22.30 -19.64 -13.87
N ASN A 433 -21.47 -20.66 -13.65
CA ASN A 433 -20.64 -20.72 -12.45
C ASN A 433 -19.57 -19.61 -12.43
N GLN A 434 -19.09 -19.17 -13.60
CA GLN A 434 -18.12 -18.07 -13.72
C GLN A 434 -18.74 -16.72 -13.37
N ASP A 435 -20.01 -16.48 -13.75
CA ASP A 435 -20.74 -15.27 -13.39
C ASP A 435 -20.96 -15.18 -11.87
N ILE A 436 -21.34 -16.30 -11.24
CA ILE A 436 -21.55 -16.37 -9.78
C ILE A 436 -20.22 -16.20 -9.03
N GLU A 437 -19.12 -16.77 -9.52
CA GLU A 437 -17.78 -16.57 -8.94
C GLU A 437 -17.33 -15.10 -9.04
N ALA A 438 -17.59 -14.45 -10.18
CA ALA A 438 -17.27 -13.04 -10.40
C ALA A 438 -18.07 -12.13 -9.45
N ASP A 439 -19.39 -12.33 -9.31
CA ASP A 439 -20.22 -11.58 -8.36
C ASP A 439 -19.74 -11.77 -6.91
N ILE A 440 -19.42 -13.01 -6.49
CA ILE A 440 -18.89 -13.26 -5.13
C ILE A 440 -17.56 -12.51 -4.94
N ARG A 441 -16.66 -12.54 -5.94
CA ARG A 441 -15.36 -11.85 -5.89
C ARG A 441 -15.51 -10.32 -5.85
N ALA A 442 -16.51 -9.76 -6.54
CA ALA A 442 -16.76 -8.33 -6.60
C ALA A 442 -17.47 -7.78 -5.36
N HIS A 443 -18.35 -8.57 -4.73
CA HIS A 443 -19.20 -8.09 -3.63
C HIS A 443 -18.83 -8.62 -2.25
N LEU A 444 -17.90 -9.58 -2.12
CA LEU A 444 -17.33 -9.97 -0.84
C LEU A 444 -16.42 -8.83 -0.34
N THR A 445 -16.86 -8.17 0.72
CA THR A 445 -16.30 -6.93 1.27
C THR A 445 -16.09 -7.10 2.78
N PRO A 446 -15.02 -6.58 3.40
CA PRO A 446 -14.98 -6.44 4.86
C PRO A 446 -15.86 -5.26 5.29
N TRP A 447 -16.82 -5.57 6.14
CA TRP A 447 -17.74 -4.64 6.78
C TRP A 447 -17.31 -4.41 8.22
N ASP A 448 -17.54 -3.20 8.68
CA ASP A 448 -17.47 -2.75 10.06
C ASP A 448 -18.90 -2.90 10.63
N ALA A 449 -19.05 -3.53 11.80
CA ALA A 449 -20.37 -3.80 12.36
C ALA A 449 -21.03 -2.58 13.03
N GLY A 450 -20.24 -1.54 13.33
CA GLY A 450 -20.66 -0.42 14.14
C GLY A 450 -21.03 -0.85 15.57
N THR A 451 -20.34 -1.84 16.14
CA THR A 451 -20.58 -2.28 17.52
C THR A 451 -19.42 -1.90 18.44
N GLU A 452 -18.18 -2.01 17.99
CA GLU A 452 -16.98 -1.61 18.73
C GLU A 452 -16.09 -0.64 17.95
N ALA A 453 -15.56 0.37 18.64
CA ALA A 453 -14.70 1.39 18.05
C ALA A 453 -13.39 0.77 17.57
N ASN A 454 -13.17 0.84 16.25
CA ASN A 454 -12.06 0.22 15.53
C ASN A 454 -10.70 0.29 16.25
N GLN A 455 -10.02 -0.87 16.26
CA GLN A 455 -8.67 -1.03 16.79
C GLN A 455 -7.72 -1.56 15.73
N VAL A 456 -6.47 -1.11 15.79
CA VAL A 456 -5.35 -1.53 14.92
C VAL A 456 -5.34 -3.05 14.71
N PRO A 457 -5.57 -3.55 13.48
CA PRO A 457 -5.63 -4.98 13.21
C PRO A 457 -4.36 -5.70 13.69
N GLY A 458 -4.50 -6.73 14.54
CA GLY A 458 -3.37 -7.52 15.03
C GLY A 458 -2.81 -7.17 16.40
N VAL A 459 -2.98 -5.93 16.90
CA VAL A 459 -2.55 -5.53 18.27
C VAL A 459 -3.67 -4.98 19.16
N GLY A 460 -4.83 -4.63 18.60
CA GLY A 460 -5.99 -4.23 19.40
C GLY A 460 -6.31 -5.23 20.51
N VAL A 461 -6.44 -4.72 21.74
CA VAL A 461 -6.58 -5.52 22.96
C VAL A 461 -7.93 -6.22 23.09
N ASP A 462 -8.95 -5.66 22.43
CA ASP A 462 -10.35 -6.10 22.49
C ASP A 462 -10.72 -7.03 21.30
N GLN A 463 -9.76 -7.28 20.41
CA GLN A 463 -9.92 -8.14 19.24
C GLN A 463 -10.07 -9.63 19.62
N ALA A 464 -10.82 -10.43 18.86
CA ALA A 464 -11.15 -11.83 19.19
C ALA A 464 -9.99 -12.73 19.72
N PRO A 465 -8.73 -12.61 19.25
CA PRO A 465 -7.60 -13.38 19.80
C PRO A 465 -7.08 -12.91 21.16
N ARG A 466 -7.44 -11.69 21.59
CA ARG A 466 -6.86 -10.90 22.70
C ARG A 466 -7.86 -10.49 23.78
N GLN A 467 -9.16 -10.31 23.47
CA GLN A 467 -10.21 -9.88 24.41
C GLN A 467 -10.31 -10.72 25.70
N GLY A 468 -10.77 -10.08 26.79
CA GLY A 468 -11.04 -10.73 28.08
C GLY A 468 -12.28 -11.64 28.05
N GLY A 469 -13.26 -11.29 27.21
CA GLY A 469 -14.45 -12.05 26.88
C GLY A 469 -15.46 -11.21 26.07
N PRO A 470 -16.51 -11.85 25.52
CA PRO A 470 -17.38 -11.26 24.49
C PRO A 470 -17.91 -9.85 24.80
N GLY A 471 -17.76 -8.93 23.86
CA GLY A 471 -18.16 -7.52 23.98
C GLY A 471 -17.36 -6.72 25.03
N ASP A 472 -16.10 -7.10 25.28
CA ASP A 472 -15.14 -6.30 26.06
C ASP A 472 -14.52 -5.23 25.12
N GLY A 473 -15.20 -4.10 24.91
CA GLY A 473 -14.67 -3.01 24.08
C GLY A 473 -15.26 -1.63 24.39
N ALA A 474 -14.79 -0.62 23.64
CA ALA A 474 -15.42 0.69 23.59
C ALA A 474 -16.45 0.70 22.46
N ALA A 475 -17.70 1.10 22.71
CA ALA A 475 -18.72 1.13 21.66
C ALA A 475 -18.38 2.14 20.54
N ASP A 476 -18.68 1.77 19.29
CA ASP A 476 -18.34 2.59 18.11
C ASP A 476 -19.06 3.97 18.12
N PRO A 477 -18.40 5.06 17.66
CA PRO A 477 -19.03 6.38 17.53
C PRO A 477 -20.18 6.45 16.52
N ASP A 478 -20.21 5.61 15.48
CA ASP A 478 -21.33 5.43 14.56
C ASP A 478 -21.90 4.00 14.71
N PRO A 479 -23.06 3.83 15.39
CA PRO A 479 -23.59 2.51 15.72
C PRO A 479 -24.32 1.85 14.53
N THR A 480 -23.72 1.86 13.34
CA THR A 480 -24.29 1.30 12.11
C THR A 480 -23.29 0.48 11.30
N VAL A 481 -23.79 -0.63 10.73
CA VAL A 481 -23.04 -1.49 9.81
C VAL A 481 -22.71 -0.68 8.55
N ARG A 482 -21.44 -0.65 8.22
CA ARG A 482 -20.86 0.14 7.12
C ARG A 482 -19.73 -0.66 6.48
N ARG A 483 -19.27 -0.25 5.30
CA ARG A 483 -18.02 -0.81 4.77
C ARG A 483 -16.85 -0.38 5.65
N TYR A 484 -15.90 -1.27 5.89
CA TYR A 484 -14.78 -0.93 6.76
C TYR A 484 -13.93 0.16 6.09
N VAL A 485 -13.91 1.34 6.68
CA VAL A 485 -13.08 2.47 6.26
C VAL A 485 -12.56 3.13 7.52
N ASP A 486 -11.29 2.87 7.83
CA ASP A 486 -10.55 3.60 8.86
C ASP A 486 -9.21 4.02 8.24
N VAL A 487 -9.05 5.33 8.03
CA VAL A 487 -7.85 5.95 7.45
C VAL A 487 -6.83 6.39 8.52
N THR A 488 -7.04 6.02 9.79
CA THR A 488 -6.17 6.47 10.89
C THR A 488 -4.77 5.86 10.80
N ASN A 489 -3.75 6.71 10.88
CA ASN A 489 -2.38 6.33 11.14
C ASN A 489 -2.03 6.62 12.61
N ASP A 490 -2.09 5.59 13.45
CA ASP A 490 -1.89 5.64 14.91
C ASP A 490 -0.42 5.84 15.33
N LEU A 491 0.54 5.76 14.39
CA LEU A 491 1.95 6.07 14.61
C LEU A 491 2.32 7.49 14.15
N SER A 492 1.41 8.18 13.47
CA SER A 492 1.54 9.61 13.13
C SER A 492 1.46 10.50 14.37
N GLY A 493 2.03 11.70 14.29
CA GLY A 493 2.00 12.69 15.36
C GLY A 493 3.25 12.73 16.25
N ASP A 494 3.25 13.72 17.16
CA ASP A 494 4.32 13.93 18.13
C ASP A 494 4.64 12.65 18.92
N SER A 495 5.93 12.32 18.99
CA SER A 495 6.43 11.12 19.69
C SER A 495 5.85 9.79 19.18
N ALA A 496 5.69 9.67 17.86
CA ALA A 496 5.18 8.47 17.17
C ALA A 496 3.80 8.04 17.69
N GLY A 497 2.80 8.92 17.59
CA GLY A 497 1.46 8.67 18.17
C GLY A 497 1.43 8.57 19.71
N GLY A 498 2.53 8.91 20.39
CA GLY A 498 2.73 8.69 21.82
C GLY A 498 3.27 7.29 22.19
N PHE A 499 3.70 6.49 21.20
CA PHE A 499 4.24 5.14 21.40
C PHE A 499 5.46 5.13 22.34
N LEU A 500 6.26 6.20 22.34
CA LEU A 500 7.42 6.36 23.22
C LEU A 500 7.55 7.77 23.81
N THR A 501 8.30 7.89 24.90
CA THR A 501 8.68 9.16 25.55
C THR A 501 10.17 9.16 25.85
N VAL A 502 10.84 10.31 25.66
CA VAL A 502 12.26 10.47 26.00
C VAL A 502 12.45 11.53 27.08
N VAL A 503 13.21 11.19 28.11
CA VAL A 503 13.54 12.06 29.24
C VAL A 503 15.05 12.31 29.26
N VAL A 504 15.45 13.57 29.47
CA VAL A 504 16.86 13.98 29.46
C VAL A 504 17.20 14.73 30.75
N ASN A 505 18.26 14.29 31.44
CA ASN A 505 18.73 14.84 32.70
C ASN A 505 20.21 15.25 32.58
N PHE A 506 20.57 16.47 32.99
CA PHE A 506 21.94 16.99 32.93
C PHE A 506 22.63 16.97 34.31
N ALA A 507 23.71 16.19 34.42
CA ALA A 507 24.44 16.02 35.67
C ALA A 507 25.97 16.12 35.48
N GLY A 508 26.56 17.19 35.99
CA GLY A 508 28.02 17.31 36.16
C GLY A 508 28.85 17.53 34.89
N GLY A 509 28.22 17.57 33.71
CA GLY A 509 28.86 17.58 32.40
C GLY A 509 28.32 16.50 31.46
N ASP A 510 27.69 15.47 32.05
CA ASP A 510 27.09 14.35 31.34
C ASP A 510 25.57 14.54 31.21
N TYR A 511 24.99 13.95 30.16
CA TYR A 511 23.55 13.87 29.94
C TYR A 511 23.11 12.40 30.02
N THR A 512 22.20 12.09 30.95
CA THR A 512 21.52 10.80 31.02
C THR A 512 20.22 10.89 30.22
N ILE A 513 20.02 9.94 29.32
CA ILE A 513 18.89 9.86 28.39
C ILE A 513 18.14 8.57 28.72
N GLU A 514 16.86 8.70 29.03
CA GLU A 514 15.94 7.58 29.25
C GLU A 514 14.92 7.54 28.10
N ILE A 515 14.76 6.38 27.45
CA ILE A 515 13.77 6.15 26.39
C ILE A 515 12.77 5.12 26.92
N ILE A 516 11.51 5.54 27.04
CA ILE A 516 10.42 4.82 27.71
C ILE A 516 9.39 4.40 26.66
N ASN A 517 9.01 3.12 26.63
CA ASN A 517 7.86 2.67 25.84
C ASN A 517 6.56 3.03 26.58
N THR A 518 5.71 3.86 25.95
CA THR A 518 4.44 4.37 26.50
C THR A 518 3.21 3.88 25.73
N SER A 519 3.38 2.90 24.84
CA SER A 519 2.35 2.40 23.94
C SER A 519 1.15 1.70 24.62
N ASP A 520 1.25 1.32 25.90
CA ASP A 520 0.10 0.87 26.72
C ASP A 520 -0.90 2.00 27.05
N THR A 521 -0.54 3.24 26.75
CA THR A 521 -1.45 4.41 26.80
C THR A 521 -2.00 4.81 25.44
N THR A 522 -1.64 4.08 24.38
CA THR A 522 -2.07 4.32 22.99
C THR A 522 -2.99 3.21 22.48
N VAL A 523 -3.47 3.39 21.25
CA VAL A 523 -4.26 2.40 20.48
C VAL A 523 -3.41 1.45 19.63
N TYR A 524 -2.09 1.67 19.57
CA TYR A 524 -1.10 0.82 18.90
C TYR A 524 -0.10 0.27 19.96
N PRO A 525 -0.49 -0.70 20.81
CA PRO A 525 0.39 -1.23 21.86
C PRO A 525 1.46 -2.15 21.27
N GLY A 526 2.73 -1.96 21.66
CA GLY A 526 3.85 -2.70 21.06
C GLY A 526 5.14 -2.71 21.89
N ILE A 527 6.25 -3.09 21.27
CA ILE A 527 7.60 -3.12 21.88
C ILE A 527 8.58 -2.23 21.10
N LEU A 528 9.63 -1.72 21.73
CA LEU A 528 10.77 -1.09 21.05
C LEU A 528 11.99 -2.01 21.08
N THR A 529 12.74 -2.05 19.98
CA THR A 529 13.97 -2.85 19.84
C THR A 529 15.19 -2.15 20.48
N PRO A 530 16.30 -2.85 20.74
CA PRO A 530 17.52 -2.25 21.30
C PRO A 530 17.94 -0.98 20.54
N VAL A 531 18.12 0.11 21.29
CA VAL A 531 18.25 1.45 20.68
C VAL A 531 19.69 1.77 20.34
N LEU A 532 19.94 2.13 19.08
CA LEU A 532 21.20 2.75 18.66
C LEU A 532 21.19 4.23 19.03
N TRP A 533 22.33 4.76 19.48
CA TRP A 533 22.54 6.19 19.70
C TRP A 533 23.90 6.68 19.17
N ALA A 534 23.96 7.96 18.79
CA ALA A 534 25.14 8.61 18.22
C ALA A 534 25.27 10.07 18.73
N LEU A 535 26.45 10.42 19.24
CA LEU A 535 26.81 11.75 19.73
C LEU A 535 27.78 12.43 18.72
N HIS A 536 27.33 13.54 18.13
CA HIS A 536 27.94 14.08 16.91
C HIS A 536 27.90 15.61 16.76
N ASP A 537 28.59 16.13 15.74
CA ASP A 537 28.57 17.53 15.29
C ASP A 537 27.52 17.81 14.19
N ASP A 538 27.49 19.05 13.70
CA ASP A 538 26.55 19.53 12.65
C ASP A 538 26.91 19.10 11.21
N THR A 539 27.79 18.10 11.03
CA THR A 539 28.14 17.52 9.73
C THR A 539 27.73 16.06 9.55
N PHE A 540 27.22 15.42 10.60
CA PHE A 540 26.65 14.06 10.57
C PHE A 540 25.13 14.12 10.59
N SER A 541 24.47 13.20 9.87
CA SER A 541 23.06 12.87 10.01
C SER A 541 22.92 11.34 10.11
N LEU A 542 21.96 10.85 10.90
CA LEU A 542 21.76 9.40 11.06
C LEU A 542 21.09 8.75 9.84
N PHE A 543 20.26 9.51 9.14
CA PHE A 543 19.57 9.20 7.89
C PHE A 543 19.35 10.52 7.11
N GLU A 544 18.92 10.46 5.85
CA GLU A 544 18.55 11.63 5.04
C GLU A 544 17.13 11.45 4.46
N LEU A 545 16.32 12.51 4.45
CA LEU A 545 14.94 12.44 3.96
C LEU A 545 14.89 12.36 2.43
N GLY A 546 14.04 11.48 1.89
CA GLY A 546 13.95 11.27 0.44
C GLY A 546 15.19 10.58 -0.14
N MET A 547 15.97 9.89 0.70
CA MET A 547 17.14 9.09 0.34
C MET A 547 16.97 7.65 0.86
N PRO A 548 17.47 6.62 0.16
CA PRO A 548 17.38 5.24 0.64
C PRO A 548 17.99 5.05 2.02
N ALA A 549 17.42 4.14 2.81
CA ALA A 549 18.01 3.67 4.06
C ALA A 549 19.44 3.13 3.81
N SER A 550 20.30 3.19 4.84
CA SER A 550 21.54 2.43 4.82
C SER A 550 21.26 0.94 5.13
N PRO A 551 22.09 0.00 4.67
CA PRO A 551 21.94 -1.41 5.04
C PRO A 551 21.97 -1.68 6.54
N GLY A 552 22.57 -0.81 7.34
CA GLY A 552 22.45 -0.85 8.80
C GLY A 552 21.07 -0.40 9.31
N LEU A 553 20.48 0.63 8.70
CA LEU A 553 19.15 1.14 9.07
C LEU A 553 18.03 0.20 8.61
N GLU A 554 18.16 -0.39 7.43
CA GLU A 554 17.35 -1.50 6.89
C GLU A 554 17.23 -2.64 7.93
N LEU A 555 18.36 -3.20 8.38
CA LEU A 555 18.41 -4.24 9.41
C LEU A 555 17.89 -3.79 10.80
N LEU A 556 18.00 -2.51 11.15
CA LEU A 556 17.40 -2.00 12.38
C LEU A 556 15.88 -1.89 12.25
N ALA A 557 15.40 -1.41 11.11
CA ALA A 557 14.00 -1.10 10.85
C ALA A 557 13.15 -2.33 10.58
N GLU A 558 13.68 -3.36 9.91
CA GLU A 558 13.01 -4.63 9.63
C GLU A 558 13.21 -5.68 10.74
N ASP A 559 14.46 -5.94 11.12
CA ASP A 559 14.80 -7.06 12.00
C ASP A 559 14.93 -6.67 13.47
N GLY A 560 14.99 -5.38 13.76
CA GLY A 560 15.33 -4.86 15.09
C GLY A 560 16.80 -5.00 15.48
N ASP A 561 17.73 -5.23 14.53
CA ASP A 561 19.16 -5.42 14.82
C ASP A 561 19.99 -4.14 14.56
N PRO A 562 20.30 -3.33 15.61
CA PRO A 562 21.14 -2.16 15.46
C PRO A 562 22.63 -2.46 15.21
N ALA A 563 23.07 -3.73 15.21
CA ALA A 563 24.49 -4.05 15.05
C ALA A 563 25.05 -3.65 13.68
N GLY A 564 24.23 -3.68 12.63
CA GLY A 564 24.56 -3.16 11.31
C GLY A 564 24.83 -1.66 11.34
N LEU A 565 23.83 -0.87 11.76
CA LEU A 565 23.90 0.58 11.85
C LEU A 565 25.01 1.06 12.81
N LEU A 566 25.27 0.33 13.91
CA LEU A 566 26.39 0.62 14.80
C LEU A 566 27.73 0.50 14.06
N GLY A 567 27.89 -0.54 13.23
CA GLY A 567 29.07 -0.76 12.40
C GLY A 567 29.30 0.33 11.35
N GLU A 568 28.23 0.95 10.85
CA GLU A 568 28.29 2.09 9.93
C GLU A 568 28.68 3.38 10.66
N VAL A 569 27.98 3.72 11.75
CA VAL A 569 28.18 4.96 12.52
C VAL A 569 29.53 5.01 13.25
N MET A 570 30.06 3.86 13.69
CA MET A 570 31.29 3.79 14.50
C MET A 570 32.54 4.33 13.77
N GLY A 571 32.88 5.58 14.07
CA GLY A 571 34.08 6.25 13.54
C GLY A 571 33.86 7.03 12.25
N MET A 572 32.61 7.33 11.89
CA MET A 572 32.30 8.34 10.89
C MET A 572 32.85 9.71 11.28
N ALA A 573 33.10 10.56 10.28
CA ALA A 573 33.43 11.96 10.54
C ALA A 573 32.27 12.66 11.25
N GLY A 574 32.58 13.51 12.23
CA GLY A 574 31.58 14.20 13.04
C GLY A 574 31.02 13.39 14.22
N VAL A 575 31.31 12.08 14.35
CA VAL A 575 30.86 11.26 15.50
C VAL A 575 32.01 11.05 16.49
N ILE A 576 31.77 11.30 17.79
CA ILE A 576 32.77 11.02 18.86
C ILE A 576 32.43 9.82 19.74
N ALA A 577 31.15 9.48 19.84
CA ALA A 577 30.68 8.30 20.56
C ALA A 577 29.39 7.79 19.91
N SER A 578 29.27 6.48 19.84
CA SER A 578 28.02 5.79 19.49
C SER A 578 27.94 4.48 20.26
N GLY A 579 26.75 3.92 20.35
CA GLY A 579 26.51 2.67 21.06
C GLY A 579 25.13 2.11 20.75
N VAL A 580 24.86 0.95 21.36
CA VAL A 580 23.54 0.33 21.44
C VAL A 580 23.25 0.16 22.92
N GLU A 581 22.05 0.50 23.35
CA GLU A 581 21.53 0.15 24.67
C GLU A 581 20.52 -1.00 24.52
N ASP A 582 20.87 -2.15 25.09
CA ASP A 582 20.08 -3.39 25.02
C ASP A 582 19.47 -3.77 26.37
N THR A 583 19.86 -3.10 27.45
CA THR A 583 19.57 -3.53 28.83
C THR A 583 18.38 -2.74 29.38
N ARG A 584 17.21 -3.36 29.28
CA ARG A 584 15.92 -2.80 29.71
C ARG A 584 15.78 -2.69 31.23
N THR A 585 15.07 -1.66 31.66
CA THR A 585 14.83 -1.29 33.05
C THR A 585 13.34 -0.95 33.29
N GLY A 586 12.97 -0.45 34.47
CA GLY A 586 11.57 -0.22 34.87
C GLY A 586 10.85 -1.50 35.34
N GLY A 587 10.87 -2.56 34.54
CA GLY A 587 10.11 -3.80 34.79
C GLY A 587 10.62 -4.69 35.94
N GLY A 588 11.83 -4.46 36.46
CA GLY A 588 12.36 -5.21 37.59
C GLY A 588 13.88 -5.16 37.74
N MET A 589 14.53 -6.33 37.68
CA MET A 589 15.99 -6.42 37.58
C MET A 589 16.39 -6.17 36.11
N PRO A 590 17.41 -5.33 35.82
CA PRO A 590 17.83 -5.10 34.45
C PRO A 590 18.30 -6.39 33.75
N MET A 591 17.89 -6.56 32.49
CA MET A 591 18.20 -7.70 31.62
C MET A 591 18.28 -7.25 30.16
N PRO A 592 18.94 -7.99 29.26
CA PRO A 592 18.99 -7.63 27.84
C PRO A 592 17.67 -7.97 27.11
N GLY A 593 17.33 -7.18 26.08
CA GLY A 593 16.24 -7.43 25.13
C GLY A 593 15.28 -6.24 24.93
N PRO A 594 14.34 -6.32 23.97
CA PRO A 594 13.36 -5.27 23.66
C PRO A 594 12.56 -4.77 24.87
N ILE A 595 12.25 -3.46 24.93
CA ILE A 595 11.40 -2.88 25.99
C ILE A 595 9.90 -3.03 25.67
N PRO A 596 9.13 -3.80 26.47
CA PRO A 596 7.67 -3.78 26.43
C PRO A 596 7.12 -2.49 27.06
N PRO A 597 5.81 -2.23 26.98
CA PRO A 597 5.22 -1.02 27.54
C PRO A 597 5.49 -0.87 29.04
N GLY A 598 5.83 0.34 29.46
CA GLY A 598 6.23 0.67 30.83
C GLY A 598 7.66 0.27 31.22
N GLU A 599 8.46 -0.29 30.31
CA GLU A 599 9.91 -0.48 30.47
C GLU A 599 10.72 0.58 29.68
N SER A 600 11.97 0.79 30.08
CA SER A 600 12.83 1.86 29.52
C SER A 600 14.30 1.46 29.37
N TYR A 601 14.99 2.06 28.39
CA TYR A 601 16.44 2.06 28.25
C TYR A 601 17.02 3.34 28.87
N GLU A 602 18.13 3.24 29.62
CA GLU A 602 18.86 4.39 30.19
C GLU A 602 20.33 4.34 29.75
N PHE A 603 20.80 5.36 29.04
CA PHE A 603 22.22 5.52 28.68
C PHE A 603 22.72 6.93 29.01
N THR A 604 24.04 7.16 28.93
CA THR A 604 24.65 8.44 29.33
C THR A 604 25.75 8.87 28.37
N VAL A 605 25.72 10.14 27.96
CA VAL A 605 26.61 10.75 26.95
C VAL A 605 27.29 12.02 27.48
N THR A 606 28.50 12.32 27.01
CA THR A 606 29.28 13.51 27.42
C THR A 606 29.57 14.39 26.19
N PRO A 607 28.72 15.37 25.86
CA PRO A 607 28.90 16.23 24.69
C PRO A 607 30.09 17.19 24.81
N ASP A 608 30.60 17.65 23.67
CA ASP A 608 31.57 18.76 23.59
C ASP A 608 31.06 19.90 22.70
N ALA A 609 31.75 21.06 22.72
CA ALA A 609 31.29 22.26 22.02
C ALA A 609 31.21 22.15 20.49
N THR A 610 31.83 21.11 19.91
CA THR A 610 31.68 20.69 18.50
C THR A 610 30.58 19.64 18.42
N ASN A 611 30.75 18.56 19.18
CA ASN A 611 29.92 17.37 19.17
C ASN A 611 28.79 17.50 20.20
N ARG A 612 27.78 18.29 19.83
CA ARG A 612 26.71 18.76 20.71
C ARG A 612 25.33 18.19 20.38
N PHE A 613 25.21 17.34 19.36
CA PHE A 613 23.95 16.75 18.91
C PHE A 613 23.85 15.27 19.30
N ILE A 614 22.65 14.82 19.63
CA ILE A 614 22.33 13.41 19.86
C ILE A 614 21.27 12.96 18.84
N SER A 615 21.56 11.84 18.18
CA SER A 615 20.60 11.08 17.37
C SER A 615 20.46 9.67 17.95
N PHE A 616 19.29 9.05 17.76
CA PHE A 616 19.05 7.65 18.14
C PHE A 616 18.00 7.01 17.21
N ALA A 617 18.01 5.70 17.07
CA ALA A 617 17.01 4.95 16.30
C ALA A 617 16.68 3.61 16.97
N THR A 618 15.41 3.21 16.92
CA THR A 618 14.86 1.96 17.45
C THR A 618 13.59 1.61 16.68
N MET A 619 13.36 0.34 16.34
CA MET A 619 12.17 -0.11 15.61
C MET A 619 10.94 -0.12 16.52
N ILE A 620 9.81 0.32 15.97
CA ILE A 620 8.48 0.17 16.55
C ILE A 620 7.96 -1.20 16.13
N MET A 621 7.64 -2.08 17.09
CA MET A 621 7.15 -3.42 16.78
C MET A 621 5.74 -3.67 17.33
N PRO A 622 4.84 -4.30 16.56
CA PRO A 622 5.06 -4.79 15.21
C PRO A 622 5.13 -3.67 14.17
N SER A 623 5.89 -3.89 13.10
CA SER A 623 5.86 -3.16 11.82
C SER A 623 6.60 -3.99 10.77
N ASN A 624 6.49 -3.61 9.51
CA ASN A 624 7.49 -3.93 8.47
C ASN A 624 8.79 -3.17 8.78
N ASP A 625 8.91 -1.90 8.39
CA ASP A 625 10.17 -1.14 8.44
C ASP A 625 10.09 0.20 9.23
N THR A 626 9.19 0.29 10.22
CA THR A 626 8.94 1.53 10.96
C THR A 626 9.87 1.71 12.17
N PHE A 627 10.59 2.84 12.24
CA PHE A 627 11.48 3.17 13.36
C PHE A 627 11.17 4.52 14.01
N ALA A 628 11.36 4.61 15.33
CA ALA A 628 11.30 5.86 16.07
C ALA A 628 12.66 6.57 16.09
N SER A 629 12.69 7.85 15.76
CA SER A 629 13.89 8.69 15.79
C SER A 629 13.56 10.17 15.95
N VAL A 630 14.57 10.97 16.34
CA VAL A 630 14.56 12.42 16.15
C VAL A 630 14.90 12.76 14.69
N GLY A 631 14.82 14.04 14.29
CA GLY A 631 15.11 14.44 12.92
C GLY A 631 16.57 14.18 12.51
N PRO A 632 16.86 14.11 11.20
CA PRO A 632 18.17 13.74 10.64
C PRO A 632 19.42 14.30 11.33
N GLY A 633 19.41 15.58 11.71
CA GLY A 633 20.53 16.29 12.33
C GLY A 633 20.62 16.20 13.86
N GLY A 634 19.72 15.44 14.49
CA GLY A 634 19.69 15.24 15.94
C GLY A 634 19.25 16.45 16.78
N VAL A 635 19.08 16.21 18.07
CA VAL A 635 18.73 17.23 19.07
C VAL A 635 19.96 17.83 19.71
N ALA A 636 19.98 19.16 19.89
CA ALA A 636 21.10 19.86 20.51
C ALA A 636 21.08 19.74 22.06
N LEU A 637 22.14 19.17 22.63
CA LEU A 637 22.38 19.15 24.08
C LEU A 637 23.10 20.41 24.56
N LEU A 638 24.04 20.95 23.78
CA LEU A 638 24.76 22.19 24.08
C LEU A 638 24.46 23.29 23.06
N ASP A 639 24.56 24.55 23.50
CA ASP A 639 24.46 25.70 22.61
C ASP A 639 25.72 25.86 21.72
N ALA A 640 25.64 26.75 20.73
CA ALA A 640 26.75 27.04 19.81
C ALA A 640 27.98 27.73 20.48
N MET A 641 27.99 27.87 21.80
CA MET A 641 29.11 28.35 22.62
C MET A 641 29.62 27.28 23.60
N GLY A 642 29.03 26.07 23.59
CA GLY A 642 29.38 24.94 24.45
C GLY A 642 28.77 24.99 25.85
N ASN A 643 27.71 25.79 26.08
CA ASN A 643 26.98 25.77 27.35
C ASN A 643 25.83 24.74 27.31
N PRO A 644 25.54 24.04 28.42
CA PRO A 644 24.34 23.20 28.54
C PRO A 644 23.06 23.94 28.16
N ILE A 645 22.26 23.35 27.26
CA ILE A 645 20.87 23.75 27.04
C ILE A 645 20.05 23.23 28.23
N ALA A 646 19.03 24.00 28.64
CA ALA A 646 18.15 23.64 29.74
C ALA A 646 17.32 22.40 29.41
N GLU A 647 17.12 21.50 30.38
CA GLU A 647 16.42 20.22 30.21
C GLU A 647 15.04 20.39 29.59
N GLU A 648 14.29 21.43 30.00
CA GLU A 648 12.96 21.73 29.48
C GLU A 648 12.96 22.23 28.02
N ALA A 649 14.10 22.76 27.54
CA ALA A 649 14.28 23.17 26.16
C ALA A 649 14.77 22.02 25.28
N VAL A 650 15.62 21.12 25.81
CA VAL A 650 15.99 19.87 25.12
C VAL A 650 14.77 18.98 24.95
N ALA A 651 13.95 18.81 26.00
CA ALA A 651 12.70 18.04 25.92
C ALA A 651 11.69 18.63 24.93
N ALA A 652 11.62 19.96 24.80
CA ALA A 652 10.78 20.61 23.80
C ALA A 652 11.29 20.42 22.36
N ASP A 653 12.61 20.41 22.15
CA ASP A 653 13.23 20.09 20.84
C ASP A 653 12.98 18.62 20.47
N ILE A 654 13.13 17.69 21.42
CA ILE A 654 12.77 16.28 21.21
C ILE A 654 11.28 16.12 20.85
N ALA A 655 10.36 16.76 21.57
CA ALA A 655 8.92 16.63 21.26
C ALA A 655 8.57 17.10 19.83
N ILE A 656 9.26 18.12 19.31
CA ILE A 656 9.10 18.62 17.94
C ILE A 656 9.74 17.67 16.90
N GLN A 657 10.84 17.00 17.25
CA GLN A 657 11.63 16.20 16.32
C GLN A 657 11.32 14.69 16.34
N LEU A 658 10.79 14.16 17.44
CA LEU A 658 10.57 12.74 17.65
C LEU A 658 9.33 12.28 16.89
N ARG A 659 9.52 11.32 15.99
CA ARG A 659 8.52 10.77 15.07
C ARG A 659 8.73 9.27 14.86
N ALA A 660 7.70 8.62 14.33
CA ALA A 660 7.87 7.40 13.57
C ALA A 660 8.35 7.76 12.15
N TRP A 661 9.21 6.91 11.61
CA TRP A 661 9.83 7.04 10.30
C TRP A 661 9.68 5.72 9.56
N ASP A 662 9.38 5.82 8.28
CA ASP A 662 9.32 4.75 7.29
C ASP A 662 10.73 4.64 6.69
N ALA A 663 11.32 3.44 6.66
CA ALA A 663 12.66 3.26 6.08
C ALA A 663 12.63 3.22 4.54
N GLY A 664 11.50 2.81 3.97
CA GLY A 664 11.27 2.64 2.55
C GLY A 664 11.91 1.37 2.00
N THR A 665 12.02 0.31 2.79
CA THR A 665 12.66 -0.96 2.37
C THR A 665 11.66 -2.08 2.14
N GLU A 666 10.63 -2.20 2.97
CA GLU A 666 9.48 -3.12 2.79
C GLU A 666 8.17 -2.33 2.63
N GLY A 667 7.24 -2.81 1.79
CA GLY A 667 5.93 -2.15 1.62
C GLY A 667 5.01 -2.35 2.83
N ASN A 668 4.38 -1.27 3.31
CA ASN A 668 3.56 -1.23 4.52
C ASN A 668 2.38 -2.20 4.50
N GLN A 669 2.12 -2.79 5.67
CA GLN A 669 1.14 -3.88 5.84
C GLN A 669 0.08 -3.50 6.89
N ALA A 670 -1.10 -4.13 6.85
CA ALA A 670 -2.26 -3.76 7.65
C ALA A 670 -2.04 -3.95 9.16
N GLY A 671 -2.18 -2.84 9.89
CA GLY A 671 -2.04 -2.80 11.33
C GLY A 671 -0.71 -3.30 11.82
N ALA A 672 -0.74 -4.46 12.46
CA ALA A 672 0.35 -5.05 13.21
C ALA A 672 0.36 -6.59 13.07
N ALA A 673 -0.22 -7.11 11.98
CA ALA A 673 -0.31 -8.53 11.67
C ALA A 673 -0.13 -8.83 10.18
N GLY A 674 0.64 -8.01 9.45
CA GLY A 674 1.16 -8.35 8.13
C GLY A 674 2.06 -9.60 8.15
N ARG A 675 2.37 -10.14 6.98
CA ARG A 675 3.17 -11.37 6.83
C ARG A 675 4.64 -11.19 7.17
N ASP A 676 5.19 -10.05 6.80
CA ASP A 676 6.63 -9.83 6.80
C ASP A 676 7.08 -9.04 8.03
N MET A 677 6.14 -8.32 8.66
CA MET A 677 6.32 -7.61 9.92
C MET A 677 7.05 -8.44 10.98
N ALA A 678 8.03 -7.85 11.66
CA ALA A 678 8.62 -8.48 12.84
C ALA A 678 7.63 -8.43 14.03
N PRO A 679 7.51 -9.50 14.86
CA PRO A 679 8.30 -10.73 14.88
C PRO A 679 7.59 -11.92 14.18
N MET A 680 6.69 -11.66 13.23
CA MET A 680 5.90 -12.68 12.53
C MET A 680 6.67 -13.26 11.33
N GLY A 681 7.41 -12.42 10.60
CA GLY A 681 8.29 -12.82 9.52
C GLY A 681 9.57 -13.55 9.97
N MET A 682 10.41 -13.93 9.00
CA MET A 682 11.85 -14.13 9.24
C MET A 682 12.59 -12.85 8.85
N PRO A 683 13.86 -12.67 9.26
CA PRO A 683 14.65 -11.52 8.84
C PRO A 683 14.66 -11.29 7.32
N ASN A 684 14.43 -10.05 6.90
CA ASN A 684 14.25 -9.58 5.52
C ASN A 684 13.31 -10.50 4.69
N THR A 685 12.01 -10.54 4.99
CA THR A 685 11.05 -11.42 4.26
C THR A 685 10.00 -10.73 3.39
N GLY A 686 9.84 -9.41 3.49
CA GLY A 686 9.07 -8.63 2.55
C GLY A 686 9.70 -8.61 1.16
N PRO A 687 8.94 -8.20 0.13
CA PRO A 687 9.53 -7.79 -1.12
C PRO A 687 10.20 -6.40 -0.91
N GLY A 688 11.28 -6.14 -1.63
CA GLY A 688 11.97 -4.84 -1.62
C GLY A 688 11.20 -3.78 -2.41
N ASN A 689 9.98 -3.49 -1.96
CA ASN A 689 8.98 -2.62 -2.59
C ASN A 689 8.35 -1.64 -1.58
N GLY A 690 9.06 -1.35 -0.49
CA GLY A 690 8.83 -0.10 0.26
C GLY A 690 9.27 1.11 -0.55
N SER A 691 9.00 2.31 -0.05
CA SER A 691 9.13 3.57 -0.79
C SER A 691 10.50 3.92 -1.41
N GLY A 692 11.54 3.15 -1.13
CA GLY A 692 12.91 3.36 -1.60
C GLY A 692 13.62 4.53 -0.92
N THR A 693 12.96 5.23 0.02
CA THR A 693 13.49 6.42 0.68
C THR A 693 12.96 6.61 2.10
N VAL A 694 13.86 6.95 3.04
CA VAL A 694 13.47 7.28 4.41
C VAL A 694 12.61 8.54 4.44
N ARG A 695 11.47 8.47 5.12
CA ARG A 695 10.48 9.55 5.25
C ARG A 695 9.77 9.47 6.61
N VAL A 696 9.04 10.51 6.99
CA VAL A 696 8.21 10.46 8.21
C VAL A 696 7.10 9.44 7.98
N ALA A 697 6.70 8.66 8.98
CA ALA A 697 5.46 7.89 8.91
C ALA A 697 4.19 8.79 8.90
N GLU A 698 4.37 10.11 9.03
CA GLU A 698 3.36 11.15 8.78
C GLU A 698 3.31 11.62 7.30
N ALA A 699 4.27 11.21 6.45
CA ALA A 699 4.52 11.82 5.15
C ALA A 699 3.65 11.22 4.04
N ASP A 700 2.43 11.73 3.95
CA ASP A 700 1.66 11.87 2.71
C ASP A 700 2.36 12.86 1.74
N PRO A 701 2.42 12.59 0.42
CA PRO A 701 2.12 11.32 -0.23
C PRO A 701 3.32 10.36 -0.25
N ALA A 702 3.04 9.11 -0.57
CA ALA A 702 4.00 8.01 -0.64
C ALA A 702 3.92 7.32 -2.03
N PRO A 703 4.53 6.14 -2.24
CA PRO A 703 4.43 5.41 -3.50
C PRO A 703 3.46 4.21 -3.44
N ALA A 704 3.04 3.77 -4.62
CA ALA A 704 1.92 2.85 -4.81
C ALA A 704 2.18 1.39 -4.45
N ASP A 705 3.44 1.01 -4.31
CA ASP A 705 3.89 -0.33 -3.90
C ASP A 705 3.80 -0.56 -2.37
N ASP A 706 3.50 0.49 -1.63
CA ASP A 706 3.68 0.59 -0.18
C ASP A 706 2.31 0.77 0.52
N ARG A 707 1.23 0.29 -0.11
CA ARG A 707 -0.19 0.53 0.28
C ARG A 707 -0.87 -0.68 0.92
N ILE A 708 -1.55 -0.41 2.02
CA ILE A 708 -2.27 -1.41 2.82
C ILE A 708 -3.60 -1.85 2.18
N TRP A 709 -4.30 -0.92 1.51
CA TRP A 709 -5.24 -1.23 0.43
C TRP A 709 -4.59 -0.78 -0.88
N SER A 710 -4.18 -1.70 -1.74
CA SER A 710 -3.72 -1.32 -3.07
C SER A 710 -4.92 -1.00 -3.98
N MET A 711 -5.07 0.28 -4.31
CA MET A 711 -5.52 0.63 -5.66
C MET A 711 -4.64 -0.14 -6.66
N PRO A 712 -5.22 -0.82 -7.67
CA PRO A 712 -4.43 -1.54 -8.67
C PRO A 712 -3.47 -0.57 -9.37
N ASN A 713 -2.34 -1.05 -9.91
CA ASN A 713 -1.52 -0.13 -10.71
C ASN A 713 -2.35 0.36 -11.89
N ALA A 714 -2.09 1.58 -12.38
CA ALA A 714 -2.80 2.08 -13.54
C ALA A 714 -2.71 1.07 -14.72
N GLU A 715 -1.55 0.44 -14.93
CA GLU A 715 -1.37 -0.61 -15.95
C GLU A 715 -2.10 -1.94 -15.71
N ASP A 716 -2.65 -2.19 -14.51
CA ASP A 716 -3.51 -3.34 -14.20
C ASP A 716 -5.00 -3.08 -14.56
N VAL A 717 -5.39 -1.83 -14.80
CA VAL A 717 -6.78 -1.43 -15.13
C VAL A 717 -6.93 -0.72 -16.48
N ILE A 718 -5.97 0.12 -16.86
CA ILE A 718 -5.95 0.87 -18.12
C ILE A 718 -4.65 0.59 -18.88
N ARG A 719 -4.79 0.29 -20.17
CA ARG A 719 -3.67 0.13 -21.08
C ARG A 719 -3.74 1.20 -22.17
N VAL A 720 -2.68 2.00 -22.31
CA VAL A 720 -2.68 3.16 -23.22
C VAL A 720 -1.51 3.10 -24.18
N VAL A 721 -1.81 3.10 -25.48
CA VAL A 721 -0.84 3.08 -26.57
C VAL A 721 -0.87 4.41 -27.31
N VAL A 722 0.30 5.02 -27.49
CA VAL A 722 0.46 6.29 -28.22
C VAL A 722 1.34 6.04 -29.45
N ALA A 723 0.78 6.22 -30.64
CA ALA A 723 1.44 5.96 -31.92
C ALA A 723 1.38 7.17 -32.87
N PRO A 724 2.47 7.52 -33.58
CA PRO A 724 2.39 8.48 -34.67
C PRO A 724 1.63 7.88 -35.87
N ALA A 725 0.73 8.65 -36.47
CA ALA A 725 -0.02 8.23 -37.65
C ALA A 725 0.90 7.96 -38.87
N PRO A 726 0.59 6.94 -39.71
CA PRO A 726 1.50 6.39 -40.73
C PRO A 726 1.51 7.09 -42.11
#